data_AF-A0A0M0J9C9-F1
#
_entry.id   AF-A0A0M0J9C9-F1
#
_cell.length_a   1.000
_cell.length_b   1.000
_cell.length_c   1.000
_cell.angle_alpha   90.00
_cell.angle_beta   90.00
_cell.angle_gamma   90.00
#
_symmetry.space_group_name_H-M   'P 1'
#
loop_
_entity.id
_entity.type
_entity.pdbx_description
1 polymer ?
#
loop_
_entity_poly.entity_id
_entity_poly.type
_entity_poly.pdbx_seq_one_letter_code
_entity_poly.pdbx_strand_id
1 'polypeptide(L)'
;MPVDEDGEELEYEDEYGDEFEEEIFAGGEEGEEGEEGMEISASEMLGSDGVHAEVEGRLYRAGDPLAEDEKLDYDSSAYDMLHRMTWDYPCLTFGFVRDSLGEQRTQYPMTSYLVAGTQAERAADNQLVCLKLSKMARTIHDDDSESDDDSDEDDEDPIVEVQRVPHQGTVNRLRLMPQTSHICATWSESGKAHVFSLAAPLATLHSPGSAPAGVSTEPLFTFDGHADEGFALDWSRVATGVLATGDNKGKIHRWQPAEGGSWVVDPVPFSGHEGAVEDLEWSPVEPNVFMSCGGDSTVRVWDVRRKAGSALAVDEKHGVDVNVMSWNKLVNYLVVTGADDGSFRVWDLRSFQSGEPVAKFNWHHAAITSVEWSPHESSTIAVCGDDHQLTLWDLALEDDPEAASAVRGRDDLKDIPPQLYFVHQGQQHMKELHWHVQLPGVLGSTAEDFNIFKPANAGDGAAGGRSESQNCLTMIDLHRDYLRCRGKSELAIWHGELLRGCKRSAIGVEVGHVTDSYWCPGRRWVYHASEGAAFAIDAVKATLTSISLPATALQPEDGTVLATMVRGCTALTSLDVGFNNLDERGVLELVRAARQRDQMVSLGFASCKIGTQGAKEIATYVATCAALASLNLEYNCIDPEGAMALADALSGDPTLTKLNLSEMNRSPEDRDDMGGILAISSALKTNRHLTYLNLSTNNIDVRAGTALAGAVAINGVLKHVDLTSNRLCGISSHAGRQSRKIV
;
A
#
# COMPACT_ATOMS: atom_id res chain seq x y z
N MET A 1 -35.15 -20.82 52.65
CA MET A 1 -35.49 -21.98 51.79
C MET A 1 -36.98 -22.21 51.90
N PRO A 2 -37.68 -22.49 50.79
CA PRO A 2 -39.08 -22.92 50.83
C PRO A 2 -39.16 -24.33 51.39
N VAL A 3 -40.26 -24.62 52.09
CA VAL A 3 -40.60 -25.91 52.67
C VAL A 3 -41.77 -26.44 51.85
N ASP A 4 -41.68 -27.66 51.33
CA ASP A 4 -42.74 -28.29 50.55
C ASP A 4 -43.71 -29.10 51.45
N GLU A 5 -44.88 -29.42 50.89
CA GLU A 5 -46.16 -29.72 51.55
C GLU A 5 -46.25 -30.99 52.44
N ASP A 6 -45.16 -31.71 52.72
CA ASP A 6 -45.18 -32.92 53.55
C ASP A 6 -44.29 -32.87 54.82
N GLY A 7 -43.62 -31.74 55.11
CA GLY A 7 -43.11 -31.46 56.46
C GLY A 7 -41.99 -32.37 57.00
N GLU A 8 -41.12 -32.92 56.16
CA GLU A 8 -39.88 -33.60 56.59
C GLU A 8 -38.62 -32.92 56.06
N GLU A 9 -37.65 -32.68 56.95
CA GLU A 9 -36.31 -32.14 56.67
C GLU A 9 -35.47 -33.19 55.92
N LEU A 10 -34.78 -32.78 54.85
CA LEU A 10 -33.79 -33.63 54.18
C LEU A 10 -32.38 -33.04 54.35
N GLU A 11 -31.56 -33.89 54.95
CA GLU A 11 -30.19 -33.68 55.42
C GLU A 11 -29.19 -33.46 54.26
N TYR A 12 -28.23 -32.58 54.52
CA TYR A 12 -27.06 -32.34 53.66
C TYR A 12 -25.96 -33.34 54.01
N GLU A 13 -25.46 -34.09 53.03
CA GLU A 13 -24.17 -34.77 53.12
C GLU A 13 -23.19 -34.10 52.15
N ASP A 14 -22.24 -33.35 52.73
CA ASP A 14 -21.04 -32.85 52.07
C ASP A 14 -19.96 -33.94 52.19
N GLU A 15 -19.45 -34.42 51.05
CA GLU A 15 -18.35 -35.39 51.00
C GLU A 15 -17.11 -34.74 50.35
N TYR A 16 -15.98 -34.83 51.06
CA TYR A 16 -14.59 -34.44 50.72
C TYR A 16 -14.28 -32.94 50.81
N GLY A 17 -13.58 -32.41 51.81
CA GLY A 17 -12.62 -33.02 52.75
C GLY A 17 -11.18 -32.81 52.28
N ASP A 18 -10.41 -32.08 53.10
CA ASP A 18 -8.95 -31.96 53.16
C ASP A 18 -8.32 -30.82 52.31
N GLU A 19 -7.44 -29.96 52.81
CA GLU A 19 -6.85 -29.69 54.13
C GLU A 19 -6.13 -28.33 53.96
N PHE A 20 -6.38 -27.37 54.86
CA PHE A 20 -5.64 -26.11 54.98
C PHE A 20 -4.92 -26.14 56.34
N GLU A 21 -3.61 -26.03 56.33
CA GLU A 21 -2.73 -25.66 57.46
C GLU A 21 -1.73 -24.62 56.92
N GLU A 22 -1.28 -23.59 57.62
CA GLU A 22 -1.61 -22.95 58.89
C GLU A 22 -0.94 -21.56 58.84
N GLU A 23 -1.52 -20.61 59.57
CA GLU A 23 -1.02 -19.27 59.88
C GLU A 23 0.37 -19.28 60.54
N ILE A 24 1.12 -18.15 60.58
CA ILE A 24 1.52 -17.45 61.83
C ILE A 24 1.85 -15.96 61.55
N PHE A 25 1.27 -15.13 62.42
CA PHE A 25 1.33 -13.68 62.64
C PHE A 25 2.71 -13.06 62.99
N ALA A 26 2.87 -11.76 62.70
CA ALA A 26 3.22 -10.76 63.74
C ALA A 26 2.98 -9.31 63.24
N GLY A 27 2.19 -8.55 63.99
CA GLY A 27 2.06 -7.09 63.85
C GLY A 27 3.08 -6.32 64.71
N GLY A 28 3.25 -5.03 64.41
CA GLY A 28 4.06 -4.11 65.20
C GLY A 28 3.90 -2.65 64.78
N GLU A 29 3.39 -1.86 65.72
CA GLU A 29 2.97 -0.45 65.78
C GLU A 29 3.92 0.66 65.26
N GLU A 30 3.26 1.75 64.81
CA GLU A 30 3.49 3.20 64.99
C GLU A 30 4.90 3.80 65.24
N GLY A 31 5.21 4.85 64.47
CA GLY A 31 6.23 5.85 64.79
C GLY A 31 6.28 7.00 63.77
N GLU A 32 5.82 8.18 64.17
CA GLU A 32 5.83 9.44 63.41
C GLU A 32 7.23 10.08 63.23
N GLU A 33 7.29 11.02 62.28
CA GLU A 33 8.23 12.14 62.09
C GLU A 33 9.48 11.96 61.21
N GLY A 34 9.53 12.76 60.14
CA GLY A 34 10.75 13.05 59.37
C GLY A 34 10.49 13.56 57.95
N GLU A 35 9.94 14.76 57.78
CA GLU A 35 9.98 15.48 56.50
C GLU A 35 11.43 15.89 56.17
N GLU A 36 12.07 15.23 55.20
CA GLU A 36 13.13 15.82 54.40
C GLU A 36 12.83 15.57 52.92
N GLY A 37 12.75 16.65 52.15
CA GLY A 37 12.39 16.65 50.74
C GLY A 37 13.42 15.91 49.88
N MET A 38 12.96 14.93 49.12
CA MET A 38 13.69 14.32 48.02
C MET A 38 12.87 14.55 46.75
N GLU A 39 13.37 15.41 45.86
CA GLU A 39 12.88 15.50 44.48
C GLU A 39 13.12 14.13 43.81
N ILE A 40 12.05 13.36 43.66
CA ILE A 40 12.07 12.16 42.83
C ILE A 40 12.00 12.64 41.38
N SER A 41 13.10 12.51 40.64
CA SER A 41 13.09 12.71 39.19
C SER A 41 12.17 11.67 38.55
N ALA A 42 11.49 12.06 37.48
CA ALA A 42 10.55 11.24 36.72
C ALA A 42 11.16 9.98 36.05
N SER A 43 12.37 9.58 36.44
CA SER A 43 13.13 8.44 35.94
C SER A 43 12.88 7.11 36.68
N GLU A 44 12.14 7.10 37.80
CA GLU A 44 11.96 5.87 38.61
C GLU A 44 10.50 5.37 38.71
N MET A 45 9.56 5.90 37.92
CA MET A 45 8.16 5.42 37.85
C MET A 45 7.77 4.71 36.54
N LEU A 46 8.75 4.36 35.70
CA LEU A 46 8.53 3.47 34.56
C LEU A 46 9.33 2.19 34.80
N GLY A 47 8.60 1.08 34.95
CA GLY A 47 9.19 -0.25 35.03
C GLY A 47 10.09 -0.54 33.83
N SER A 48 11.11 -1.34 34.07
CA SER A 48 12.23 -1.69 33.19
C SER A 48 11.88 -2.51 31.94
N ASP A 49 10.69 -2.33 31.35
CA ASP A 49 10.28 -3.00 30.12
C ASP A 49 10.26 -2.02 28.92
N GLY A 50 11.12 -1.01 28.96
CA GLY A 50 11.52 -0.27 27.77
C GLY A 50 12.63 -1.04 27.06
N VAL A 51 12.35 -1.55 25.87
CA VAL A 51 13.31 -2.23 24.99
C VAL A 51 14.44 -1.25 24.62
N HIS A 52 15.45 -1.13 25.49
CA HIS A 52 16.77 -0.65 25.11
C HIS A 52 17.53 -1.85 24.58
N ALA A 53 17.30 -2.19 23.31
CA ALA A 53 18.24 -3.05 22.61
C ALA A 53 19.52 -2.25 22.40
N GLU A 54 20.54 -2.50 23.21
CA GLU A 54 21.90 -2.10 22.87
C GLU A 54 22.25 -2.81 21.55
N VAL A 55 22.29 -2.05 20.46
CA VAL A 55 22.79 -2.57 19.17
C VAL A 55 24.29 -2.80 19.35
N GLU A 56 24.69 -4.04 19.59
CA GLU A 56 26.11 -4.42 19.60
C GLU A 56 26.66 -4.36 18.16
N GLY A 57 27.84 -3.75 17.99
CA GLY A 57 28.54 -3.67 16.69
C GLY A 57 28.66 -2.26 16.10
N ARG A 58 29.71 -2.05 15.29
CA ARG A 58 29.96 -0.80 14.54
C ARG A 58 29.19 -0.84 13.22
N LEU A 59 28.54 0.25 12.84
CA LEU A 59 28.04 0.39 11.47
C LEU A 59 29.21 0.50 10.49
N TYR A 60 29.28 -0.40 9.52
CA TYR A 60 30.18 -0.30 8.39
C TYR A 60 29.60 0.60 7.30
N ARG A 61 30.28 1.71 7.01
CA ARG A 61 29.98 2.56 5.85
C ARG A 61 30.80 2.08 4.66
N ALA A 62 30.30 2.22 3.43
CA ALA A 62 31.13 1.86 2.28
C ALA A 62 32.38 2.75 2.22
N GLY A 63 33.53 2.09 2.04
CA GLY A 63 34.85 2.70 2.14
C GLY A 63 35.48 2.63 3.53
N ASP A 64 34.76 2.17 4.56
CA ASP A 64 35.38 1.88 5.85
C ASP A 64 36.44 0.77 5.68
N PRO A 65 37.65 0.94 6.25
CA PRO A 65 38.70 -0.05 6.11
C PRO A 65 38.32 -1.33 6.85
N LEU A 66 38.27 -2.44 6.11
CA LEU A 66 38.19 -3.79 6.67
C LEU A 66 39.60 -4.23 7.08
N ALA A 67 39.70 -5.00 8.17
CA ALA A 67 40.95 -5.68 8.50
C ALA A 67 41.30 -6.73 7.42
N GLU A 68 42.58 -7.13 7.31
CA GLU A 68 43.04 -8.06 6.25
C GLU A 68 42.26 -9.40 6.20
N ASP A 69 41.67 -9.83 7.32
CA ASP A 69 40.91 -11.08 7.44
C ASP A 69 39.39 -10.86 7.59
N GLU A 70 38.91 -9.62 7.54
CA GLU A 70 37.50 -9.29 7.74
C GLU A 70 36.75 -9.27 6.41
N LYS A 71 35.60 -9.96 6.37
CA LYS A 71 34.70 -9.98 5.23
C LYS A 71 33.31 -9.55 5.68
N LEU A 72 32.69 -8.67 4.91
CA LEU A 72 31.29 -8.36 5.08
C LEU A 72 30.48 -9.53 4.56
N ASP A 73 29.62 -10.07 5.40
CA ASP A 73 28.54 -10.96 4.99
C ASP A 73 27.22 -10.18 5.01
N TYR A 74 26.23 -10.69 4.29
CA TYR A 74 24.91 -10.09 4.28
C TYR A 74 24.09 -10.62 5.46
N ASP A 75 23.27 -9.73 6.04
CA ASP A 75 22.25 -10.15 6.99
C ASP A 75 21.05 -10.71 6.21
N SER A 76 20.78 -12.01 6.36
CA SER A 76 19.66 -12.68 5.68
C SER A 76 18.30 -12.13 6.11
N SER A 77 18.18 -11.59 7.33
CA SER A 77 16.94 -11.01 7.86
C SER A 77 16.58 -9.67 7.18
N ALA A 78 17.55 -8.99 6.57
CA ALA A 78 17.35 -7.74 5.85
C ALA A 78 16.61 -7.93 4.51
N TYR A 79 16.45 -9.16 4.03
CA TYR A 79 15.85 -9.49 2.74
C TYR A 79 14.68 -10.47 2.92
N ASP A 80 13.53 -10.13 2.35
CA ASP A 80 12.46 -11.11 2.10
C ASP A 80 12.87 -12.11 1.01
N MET A 81 13.67 -11.63 0.05
CA MET A 81 14.17 -12.41 -1.08
C MET A 81 15.51 -11.84 -1.53
N LEU A 82 16.50 -12.69 -1.76
CA LEU A 82 17.78 -12.33 -2.36
C LEU A 82 18.27 -13.50 -3.21
N HIS A 83 18.31 -13.30 -4.52
CA HIS A 83 18.89 -14.24 -5.48
C HIS A 83 20.04 -13.55 -6.20
N ARG A 84 21.20 -14.22 -6.22
CA ARG A 84 22.42 -13.74 -6.89
C ARG A 84 22.73 -14.64 -8.08
N MET A 85 23.06 -14.05 -9.22
CA MET A 85 23.43 -14.78 -10.42
C MET A 85 24.65 -14.15 -11.10
N THR A 86 25.41 -14.97 -11.81
CA THR A 86 26.60 -14.54 -12.54
C THR A 86 26.34 -14.50 -14.04
N TRP A 87 26.95 -13.56 -14.73
CA TRP A 87 26.88 -13.45 -16.19
C TRP A 87 28.05 -14.16 -16.88
N ASP A 88 27.86 -14.55 -18.13
CA ASP A 88 28.99 -14.91 -19.02
C ASP A 88 29.84 -13.67 -19.36
N TYR A 89 29.19 -12.52 -19.49
CA TYR A 89 29.78 -11.20 -19.73
C TYR A 89 29.04 -10.17 -18.87
N PRO A 90 29.75 -9.22 -18.23
CA PRO A 90 29.09 -8.15 -17.48
C PRO A 90 28.04 -7.43 -18.32
N CYS A 91 26.95 -7.02 -17.69
CA CYS A 91 25.88 -6.28 -18.34
C CYS A 91 25.86 -4.84 -17.83
N LEU A 92 26.01 -3.88 -18.72
CA LEU A 92 25.89 -2.45 -18.37
C LEU A 92 24.44 -2.06 -18.08
N THR A 93 23.50 -2.79 -18.67
CA THR A 93 22.09 -2.40 -18.68
C THR A 93 21.16 -3.60 -18.72
N PHE A 94 19.98 -3.45 -18.13
CA PHE A 94 18.92 -4.45 -18.17
C PHE A 94 17.53 -3.81 -18.10
N GLY A 95 16.47 -4.60 -18.27
CA GLY A 95 15.11 -4.13 -18.09
C GLY A 95 14.13 -5.27 -17.84
N PHE A 96 13.20 -5.07 -16.92
CA PHE A 96 12.13 -6.03 -16.63
C PHE A 96 11.07 -6.03 -17.75
N VAL A 97 10.79 -7.21 -18.28
CA VAL A 97 9.75 -7.43 -19.27
C VAL A 97 8.42 -7.54 -18.53
N ARG A 98 7.44 -6.70 -18.88
CA ARG A 98 6.05 -6.94 -18.43
C ARG A 98 5.53 -8.25 -19.02
N ASP A 99 5.21 -9.18 -18.13
CA ASP A 99 4.63 -10.47 -18.46
C ASP A 99 3.09 -10.45 -18.34
N SER A 100 2.47 -11.59 -18.67
CA SER A 100 1.02 -11.80 -18.59
C SER A 100 0.57 -12.55 -17.32
N LEU A 101 1.42 -12.65 -16.29
CA LEU A 101 1.14 -13.38 -15.05
C LEU A 101 0.34 -12.53 -14.04
N GLY A 102 0.16 -11.24 -14.32
CA GLY A 102 -0.60 -10.30 -13.49
C GLY A 102 0.25 -9.17 -12.93
N GLU A 103 -0.43 -8.16 -12.39
CA GLU A 103 0.19 -6.98 -11.77
C GLU A 103 0.18 -7.13 -10.24
N GLN A 104 1.09 -6.43 -9.56
CA GLN A 104 1.19 -6.40 -8.09
C GLN A 104 1.30 -7.79 -7.43
N ARG A 105 2.10 -8.69 -8.01
CA ARG A 105 2.26 -10.04 -7.47
C ARG A 105 3.19 -10.01 -6.27
N THR A 106 2.73 -10.52 -5.13
CA THR A 106 3.48 -10.55 -3.84
C THR A 106 3.71 -11.97 -3.32
N GLN A 107 3.08 -12.97 -3.94
CA GLN A 107 3.18 -14.36 -3.50
C GLN A 107 4.45 -15.03 -4.01
N TYR A 108 5.03 -15.88 -3.16
CA TYR A 108 6.16 -16.73 -3.48
C TYR A 108 5.68 -18.13 -3.90
N PRO A 109 6.46 -18.86 -4.73
CA PRO A 109 7.65 -18.38 -5.40
C PRO A 109 7.35 -17.42 -6.57
N MET A 110 8.20 -16.43 -6.77
CA MET A 110 8.03 -15.43 -7.82
C MET A 110 8.60 -15.88 -9.16
N THR A 111 8.01 -15.39 -10.24
CA THR A 111 8.54 -15.51 -11.61
C THR A 111 8.69 -14.12 -12.21
N SER A 112 9.82 -13.86 -12.88
CA SER A 112 10.12 -12.60 -13.55
C SER A 112 10.80 -12.84 -14.90
N TYR A 113 10.57 -11.93 -15.84
CA TYR A 113 11.22 -11.93 -17.14
C TYR A 113 12.03 -10.65 -17.27
N LEU A 114 13.25 -10.74 -17.79
CA LEU A 114 14.10 -9.56 -18.01
C LEU A 114 14.98 -9.72 -19.25
N VAL A 115 15.48 -8.60 -19.74
CA VAL A 115 16.45 -8.56 -20.84
C VAL A 115 17.66 -7.77 -20.38
N ALA A 116 18.85 -8.32 -20.59
CA ALA A 116 20.12 -7.66 -20.30
C ALA A 116 20.97 -7.51 -21.58
N GLY A 117 21.84 -6.50 -21.60
CA GLY A 117 22.75 -6.24 -22.70
C GLY A 117 24.20 -6.42 -22.27
N THR A 118 24.97 -7.23 -22.99
CA THR A 118 26.33 -7.59 -22.58
C THR A 118 27.38 -6.54 -22.97
N GLN A 119 28.52 -6.61 -22.27
CA GLN A 119 29.76 -5.90 -22.55
C GLN A 119 30.91 -6.90 -22.71
N ALA A 120 31.02 -7.49 -23.89
CA ALA A 120 32.11 -8.37 -24.28
C ALA A 120 33.22 -7.59 -24.99
N GLU A 121 34.49 -7.96 -24.75
CA GLU A 121 35.67 -7.30 -25.36
C GLU A 121 35.63 -7.31 -26.90
N ARG A 122 35.06 -8.35 -27.50
CA ARG A 122 34.91 -8.48 -28.94
C ARG A 122 33.51 -8.05 -29.33
N ALA A 123 33.41 -7.05 -30.19
CA ALA A 123 32.14 -6.50 -30.66
C ALA A 123 31.13 -7.55 -31.16
N ALA A 124 31.59 -8.64 -31.80
CA ALA A 124 30.72 -9.69 -32.36
C ALA A 124 30.21 -10.71 -31.31
N ASP A 125 30.80 -10.72 -30.11
CA ASP A 125 30.42 -11.64 -29.05
C ASP A 125 29.29 -11.06 -28.17
N ASN A 126 28.92 -9.80 -28.40
CA ASN A 126 27.87 -9.10 -27.67
C ASN A 126 26.48 -9.57 -28.04
N GLN A 127 25.57 -9.54 -27.06
CA GLN A 127 24.25 -10.14 -27.16
C GLN A 127 23.23 -9.38 -26.30
N LEU A 128 21.96 -9.47 -26.71
CA LEU A 128 20.82 -9.27 -25.83
C LEU A 128 20.45 -10.63 -25.22
N VAL A 129 20.44 -10.70 -23.90
CA VAL A 129 20.17 -11.90 -23.11
C VAL A 129 18.77 -11.77 -22.54
N CYS A 130 17.83 -12.55 -23.07
CA CYS A 130 16.48 -12.66 -22.52
C CYS A 130 16.47 -13.76 -21.46
N LEU A 131 16.00 -13.45 -20.25
CA LEU A 131 15.95 -14.39 -19.14
C LEU A 131 14.52 -14.54 -18.62
N LYS A 132 14.25 -15.75 -18.12
CA LYS A 132 13.11 -16.05 -17.27
C LYS A 132 13.65 -16.63 -15.96
N LEU A 133 13.39 -15.92 -14.88
CA LEU A 133 13.71 -16.33 -13.52
C LEU A 133 12.43 -16.92 -12.91
N SER A 134 12.45 -18.19 -12.54
CA SER A 134 11.30 -18.90 -11.97
C SER A 134 11.66 -19.51 -10.63
N LYS A 135 10.65 -19.88 -9.83
CA LYS A 135 10.85 -20.48 -8.51
C LYS A 135 11.70 -19.61 -7.56
N MET A 136 11.61 -18.27 -7.69
CA MET A 136 12.32 -17.36 -6.78
C MET A 136 11.61 -17.37 -5.43
N ALA A 137 12.15 -18.13 -4.47
CA ALA A 137 11.61 -18.29 -3.13
C ALA A 137 12.10 -17.20 -2.16
N ARG A 138 11.59 -17.23 -0.92
CA ARG A 138 12.03 -16.37 0.19
C ARG A 138 13.47 -16.71 0.59
N THR A 139 14.17 -15.74 1.16
CA THR A 139 15.47 -15.98 1.79
C THR A 139 15.28 -16.79 3.08
N ILE A 140 16.06 -17.85 3.27
CA ILE A 140 16.06 -18.68 4.49
C ILE A 140 16.87 -17.96 5.58
N HIS A 141 16.37 -17.94 6.81
CA HIS A 141 17.05 -17.33 7.96
C HIS A 141 17.75 -18.43 8.80
N ASP A 142 18.99 -18.20 9.21
CA ASP A 142 19.84 -19.23 9.86
C ASP A 142 19.32 -19.70 11.25
N ASP A 143 18.36 -18.97 11.84
CA ASP A 143 17.74 -19.30 13.14
C ASP A 143 16.62 -20.35 13.06
N ASP A 144 16.18 -20.75 11.86
CA ASP A 144 15.14 -21.78 11.66
C ASP A 144 15.69 -23.22 11.68
N SER A 145 16.87 -23.44 12.26
CA SER A 145 17.59 -24.74 12.22
C SER A 145 17.09 -25.84 13.19
N GLU A 146 15.92 -25.70 13.83
CA GLU A 146 15.33 -26.76 14.68
C GLU A 146 13.79 -26.87 14.54
N SER A 147 13.24 -26.80 13.32
CA SER A 147 11.91 -27.40 13.07
C SER A 147 12.04 -28.58 12.11
N ASP A 148 12.16 -29.77 12.70
CA ASP A 148 11.80 -31.06 12.07
C ASP A 148 10.29 -31.08 11.78
N ASP A 149 9.81 -30.23 10.86
CA ASP A 149 8.49 -30.38 10.26
C ASP A 149 8.72 -30.74 8.79
N ASP A 150 8.54 -32.03 8.49
CA ASP A 150 8.49 -32.62 7.15
C ASP A 150 7.32 -32.03 6.34
N SER A 151 7.35 -30.74 6.03
CA SER A 151 6.57 -30.20 4.93
C SER A 151 7.40 -30.31 3.66
N ASP A 152 7.18 -31.39 2.90
CA ASP A 152 7.65 -31.61 1.53
C ASP A 152 7.16 -30.53 0.51
N GLU A 153 6.91 -29.29 0.94
CA GLU A 153 6.51 -28.18 0.07
C GLU A 153 7.73 -27.31 -0.30
N ASP A 154 8.41 -27.76 -1.35
CA ASP A 154 9.17 -26.96 -2.34
C ASP A 154 10.53 -26.33 -1.96
N ASP A 155 11.49 -27.12 -1.48
CA ASP A 155 12.94 -26.83 -1.57
C ASP A 155 13.48 -26.93 -3.02
N GLU A 156 12.78 -26.36 -4.00
CA GLU A 156 13.25 -26.37 -5.38
C GLU A 156 14.08 -25.12 -5.70
N ASP A 157 15.35 -25.33 -6.08
CA ASP A 157 16.27 -24.25 -6.48
C ASP A 157 15.64 -23.29 -7.53
N PRO A 158 15.90 -21.97 -7.43
CA PRO A 158 15.47 -21.01 -8.44
C PRO A 158 16.02 -21.39 -9.83
N ILE A 159 15.18 -21.26 -10.84
CA ILE A 159 15.49 -21.69 -12.21
C ILE A 159 15.72 -20.47 -13.10
N VAL A 160 16.83 -20.48 -13.82
CA VAL A 160 17.18 -19.48 -14.84
C VAL A 160 17.13 -20.10 -16.23
N GLU A 161 16.20 -19.63 -17.06
CA GLU A 161 16.11 -20.00 -18.48
C GLU A 161 16.57 -18.83 -19.35
N VAL A 162 17.36 -19.09 -20.40
CA VAL A 162 18.03 -18.04 -21.19
C VAL A 162 17.82 -18.22 -22.69
N GLN A 163 17.58 -17.12 -23.40
CA GLN A 163 17.66 -16.99 -24.85
C GLN A 163 18.54 -15.80 -25.23
N ARG A 164 19.27 -15.91 -26.35
CA ARG A 164 20.27 -14.94 -26.76
C ARG A 164 19.97 -14.42 -28.17
N VAL A 165 20.10 -13.12 -28.36
CA VAL A 165 20.01 -12.45 -29.67
C VAL A 165 21.33 -11.74 -29.92
N PRO A 166 22.04 -12.01 -31.05
CA PRO A 166 23.28 -11.32 -31.37
C PRO A 166 23.11 -9.80 -31.42
N HIS A 167 24.09 -9.07 -30.91
CA HIS A 167 24.15 -7.62 -30.94
C HIS A 167 25.53 -7.17 -31.41
N GLN A 168 25.60 -6.15 -32.25
CA GLN A 168 26.88 -5.65 -32.75
C GLN A 168 27.44 -4.57 -31.83
N GLY A 169 28.56 -4.87 -31.19
CA GLY A 169 29.19 -4.02 -30.18
C GLY A 169 28.52 -4.13 -28.81
N THR A 170 29.20 -3.60 -27.79
CA THR A 170 28.66 -3.45 -26.42
C THR A 170 27.28 -2.80 -26.43
N VAL A 171 26.39 -3.25 -25.55
CA VAL A 171 25.10 -2.61 -25.30
C VAL A 171 25.26 -1.59 -24.18
N ASN A 172 25.39 -0.30 -24.55
CA ASN A 172 25.60 0.81 -23.61
C ASN A 172 24.34 1.06 -22.75
N ARG A 173 23.16 1.07 -23.37
CA ARG A 173 21.86 1.18 -22.69
C ARG A 173 20.79 0.41 -23.45
N LEU A 174 19.84 -0.16 -22.73
CA LEU A 174 18.64 -0.77 -23.30
C LEU A 174 17.39 -0.28 -22.57
N ARG A 175 16.31 -0.04 -23.32
CA ARG A 175 14.98 0.22 -22.76
C ARG A 175 13.92 -0.53 -23.53
N LEU A 176 13.02 -1.15 -22.79
CA LEU A 176 11.85 -1.83 -23.33
C LEU A 176 10.71 -0.83 -23.56
N MET A 177 9.99 -0.97 -24.67
CA MET A 177 8.88 -0.08 -24.98
C MET A 177 7.73 -0.30 -23.98
N PRO A 178 7.28 0.74 -23.24
CA PRO A 178 6.30 0.59 -22.16
C PRO A 178 4.97 -0.03 -22.59
N GLN A 179 4.53 0.26 -23.83
CA GLN A 179 3.26 -0.25 -24.36
C GLN A 179 3.38 -1.68 -24.89
N THR A 180 4.60 -2.16 -25.17
CA THR A 180 4.84 -3.50 -25.73
C THR A 180 6.25 -3.95 -25.39
N SER A 181 6.42 -4.58 -24.23
CA SER A 181 7.73 -4.85 -23.63
C SER A 181 8.62 -5.86 -24.35
N HIS A 182 8.15 -6.49 -25.44
CA HIS A 182 9.02 -7.28 -26.31
C HIS A 182 9.75 -6.45 -27.36
N ILE A 183 9.38 -5.17 -27.55
CA ILE A 183 10.13 -4.24 -28.39
C ILE A 183 11.19 -3.57 -27.52
N CYS A 184 12.45 -3.68 -27.93
CA CYS A 184 13.60 -3.18 -27.18
C CYS A 184 14.38 -2.20 -28.05
N ALA A 185 14.70 -1.01 -27.53
CA ALA A 185 15.68 -0.13 -28.15
C ALA A 185 17.01 -0.26 -27.42
N THR A 186 18.10 -0.24 -28.17
CA THR A 186 19.45 -0.33 -27.64
C THR A 186 20.32 0.78 -28.19
N TRP A 187 21.32 1.14 -27.40
CA TRP A 187 22.37 2.07 -27.75
C TRP A 187 23.70 1.31 -27.76
N SER A 188 24.46 1.41 -28.86
CA SER A 188 25.67 0.60 -29.11
C SER A 188 26.94 1.45 -29.09
N GLU A 189 28.04 0.90 -28.59
CA GLU A 189 29.40 1.49 -28.70
C GLU A 189 29.82 1.80 -30.15
N SER A 190 29.15 1.19 -31.13
CA SER A 190 29.38 1.45 -32.55
C SER A 190 28.89 2.81 -33.04
N GLY A 191 28.27 3.63 -32.16
CA GLY A 191 27.65 4.92 -32.52
C GLY A 191 26.26 4.77 -33.13
N LYS A 192 25.63 3.60 -32.97
CA LYS A 192 24.33 3.27 -33.57
C LYS A 192 23.29 2.95 -32.51
N ALA A 193 22.05 3.31 -32.81
CA ALA A 193 20.90 2.74 -32.11
C ALA A 193 20.23 1.67 -32.93
N HIS A 194 19.64 0.73 -32.22
CA HIS A 194 18.84 -0.32 -32.81
C HIS A 194 17.49 -0.42 -32.12
N VAL A 195 16.50 -0.93 -32.85
CA VAL A 195 15.24 -1.42 -32.29
C VAL A 195 15.12 -2.90 -32.64
N PHE A 196 14.92 -3.76 -31.65
CA PHE A 196 14.78 -5.21 -31.78
C PHE A 196 13.37 -5.67 -31.42
N SER A 197 12.93 -6.76 -32.03
CA SER A 197 11.79 -7.56 -31.53
C SER A 197 12.32 -8.78 -30.81
N LEU A 198 11.98 -8.88 -29.53
CA LEU A 198 12.32 -9.99 -28.65
C LEU A 198 11.14 -10.95 -28.47
N ALA A 199 10.09 -10.84 -29.31
CA ALA A 199 8.89 -11.66 -29.18
C ALA A 199 9.19 -13.17 -29.29
N ALA A 200 10.04 -13.58 -30.23
CA ALA A 200 10.39 -14.99 -30.43
C ALA A 200 11.24 -15.60 -29.30
N PRO A 201 12.34 -14.97 -28.84
CA PRO A 201 13.09 -15.50 -27.70
C PRO A 201 12.24 -15.51 -26.42
N LEU A 202 11.44 -14.47 -26.15
CA LEU A 202 10.56 -14.44 -24.97
C LEU A 202 9.43 -15.49 -25.03
N ALA A 203 8.84 -15.71 -26.21
CA ALA A 203 7.85 -16.78 -26.39
C ALA A 203 8.45 -18.17 -26.13
N THR A 204 9.70 -18.40 -26.54
CA THR A 204 10.42 -19.66 -26.27
C THR A 204 10.61 -19.90 -24.78
N LEU A 205 10.96 -18.86 -24.02
CA LEU A 205 11.09 -18.92 -22.56
C LEU A 205 9.74 -19.17 -21.86
N HIS A 206 8.66 -18.63 -22.40
CA HIS A 206 7.32 -18.88 -21.86
C HIS A 206 6.81 -20.28 -22.16
N SER A 207 7.07 -20.80 -23.36
CA SER A 207 6.64 -22.12 -23.80
C SER A 207 7.68 -22.71 -24.76
N PRO A 208 8.54 -23.64 -24.29
CA PRO A 208 9.55 -24.28 -25.13
C PRO A 208 8.93 -24.91 -26.39
N GLY A 209 9.50 -24.59 -27.56
CA GLY A 209 9.00 -25.07 -28.85
C GLY A 209 7.88 -24.24 -29.49
N SER A 210 7.44 -23.15 -28.86
CA SER A 210 6.40 -22.25 -29.41
C SER A 210 6.91 -21.23 -30.44
N ALA A 211 8.22 -20.99 -30.50
CA ALA A 211 8.76 -19.98 -31.42
C ALA A 211 8.68 -20.41 -32.88
N PRO A 212 8.28 -19.50 -33.79
CA PRO A 212 8.30 -19.78 -35.23
C PRO A 212 9.74 -20.07 -35.69
N ALA A 213 9.93 -21.11 -36.50
CA ALA A 213 11.22 -21.36 -37.13
C ALA A 213 11.56 -20.25 -38.14
N GLY A 214 12.79 -19.72 -38.08
CA GLY A 214 13.28 -18.73 -39.05
C GLY A 214 12.97 -17.26 -38.74
N VAL A 215 12.68 -16.91 -37.49
CA VAL A 215 12.56 -15.50 -37.07
C VAL A 215 13.92 -14.81 -37.17
N SER A 216 13.96 -13.66 -37.84
CA SER A 216 15.15 -12.84 -37.97
C SER A 216 15.64 -12.35 -36.61
N THR A 217 16.94 -12.45 -36.36
CA THR A 217 17.61 -11.86 -35.19
C THR A 217 18.16 -10.46 -35.49
N GLU A 218 18.00 -9.98 -36.72
CA GLU A 218 18.41 -8.63 -37.12
C GLU A 218 17.54 -7.56 -36.44
N PRO A 219 18.08 -6.36 -36.20
CA PRO A 219 17.28 -5.22 -35.75
C PRO A 219 16.09 -4.94 -36.70
N LEU A 220 14.94 -4.60 -36.13
CA LEU A 220 13.80 -4.04 -36.86
C LEU A 220 14.15 -2.72 -37.53
N PHE A 221 14.99 -1.93 -36.86
CA PHE A 221 15.48 -0.65 -37.36
C PHE A 221 16.85 -0.34 -36.78
N THR A 222 17.67 0.36 -37.56
CA THR A 222 18.98 0.85 -37.12
C THR A 222 19.12 2.30 -37.54
N PHE A 223 19.52 3.16 -36.61
CA PHE A 223 19.89 4.53 -36.91
C PHE A 223 21.40 4.70 -36.78
N ASP A 224 21.99 5.19 -37.88
CA ASP A 224 23.42 5.42 -38.06
C ASP A 224 23.61 6.88 -38.48
N GLY A 225 23.11 7.79 -37.64
CA GLY A 225 23.12 9.23 -37.90
C GLY A 225 23.58 10.09 -36.73
N HIS A 226 23.96 9.48 -35.60
CA HIS A 226 24.57 10.19 -34.49
C HIS A 226 26.00 10.60 -34.80
N ALA A 227 26.48 11.62 -34.07
CA ALA A 227 27.84 12.13 -34.27
C ALA A 227 28.89 11.33 -33.50
N ASP A 228 28.47 10.58 -32.49
CA ASP A 228 29.30 9.79 -31.58
C ASP A 228 28.45 8.72 -30.88
N GLU A 229 29.07 7.85 -30.09
CA GLU A 229 28.34 6.98 -29.17
C GLU A 229 27.67 7.77 -28.03
N GLY A 230 27.00 7.08 -27.10
CA GLY A 230 26.29 7.71 -25.99
C GLY A 230 25.73 6.69 -25.01
N PHE A 231 24.78 7.14 -24.18
CA PHE A 231 24.03 6.31 -23.24
C PHE A 231 22.56 6.70 -23.16
N ALA A 232 22.22 7.97 -23.32
CA ALA A 232 20.86 8.49 -23.15
C ALA A 232 19.86 7.87 -24.15
N LEU A 233 18.86 7.16 -23.64
CA LEU A 233 17.84 6.47 -24.43
C LEU A 233 16.59 6.26 -23.58
N ASP A 234 15.42 6.70 -24.07
CA ASP A 234 14.13 6.44 -23.43
C ASP A 234 12.94 6.47 -24.41
N TRP A 235 11.91 5.69 -24.08
CA TRP A 235 10.64 5.60 -24.79
C TRP A 235 9.58 6.50 -24.15
N SER A 236 8.79 7.15 -24.98
CA SER A 236 7.59 7.84 -24.49
C SER A 236 6.58 6.84 -23.94
N ARG A 237 6.16 7.05 -22.69
CA ARG A 237 5.10 6.26 -22.04
C ARG A 237 3.70 6.58 -22.60
N VAL A 238 3.52 7.79 -23.12
CA VAL A 238 2.22 8.31 -23.59
C VAL A 238 2.07 8.29 -25.11
N ALA A 239 3.17 8.36 -25.87
CA ALA A 239 3.16 8.29 -27.32
C ALA A 239 3.79 6.97 -27.79
N THR A 240 2.96 5.99 -28.14
CA THR A 240 3.40 4.65 -28.55
C THR A 240 4.43 4.70 -29.67
N GLY A 241 5.56 4.01 -29.47
CA GLY A 241 6.62 3.88 -30.47
C GLY A 241 7.49 5.13 -30.67
N VAL A 242 7.25 6.21 -29.92
CA VAL A 242 8.14 7.38 -29.92
C VAL A 242 9.27 7.15 -28.92
N LEU A 243 10.50 7.39 -29.33
CA LEU A 243 11.67 7.39 -28.44
C LEU A 243 12.60 8.57 -28.74
N ALA A 244 13.56 8.81 -27.85
CA ALA A 244 14.66 9.71 -28.09
C ALA A 244 15.99 9.05 -27.71
N THR A 245 17.05 9.47 -28.39
CA THR A 245 18.42 9.00 -28.18
C THR A 245 19.37 10.19 -28.14
N GLY A 246 20.32 10.21 -27.20
CA GLY A 246 21.31 11.27 -27.01
C GLY A 246 22.74 10.74 -27.16
N ASP A 247 23.64 11.56 -27.74
CA ASP A 247 25.05 11.21 -27.90
C ASP A 247 26.02 12.07 -27.07
N ASN A 248 27.29 11.63 -27.06
CA ASN A 248 28.41 12.27 -26.38
C ASN A 248 28.80 13.63 -27.00
N LYS A 249 28.12 14.08 -28.06
CA LYS A 249 28.31 15.41 -28.69
C LYS A 249 27.13 16.34 -28.44
N GLY A 250 26.27 16.02 -27.47
CA GLY A 250 25.18 16.88 -27.06
C GLY A 250 24.00 16.89 -28.03
N LYS A 251 23.91 15.91 -28.95
CA LYS A 251 22.83 15.80 -29.94
C LYS A 251 21.79 14.79 -29.49
N ILE A 252 20.53 15.19 -29.55
CA ILE A 252 19.40 14.31 -29.25
C ILE A 252 18.54 14.14 -30.50
N HIS A 253 18.30 12.90 -30.90
CA HIS A 253 17.45 12.56 -32.03
C HIS A 253 16.14 11.97 -31.53
N ARG A 254 15.02 12.43 -32.09
CA ARG A 254 13.68 11.88 -31.84
C ARG A 254 13.30 10.92 -32.96
N TRP A 255 12.68 9.83 -32.55
CA TRP A 255 12.23 8.74 -33.38
C TRP A 255 10.71 8.64 -33.31
N GLN A 256 10.07 8.44 -34.46
CA GLN A 256 8.63 8.31 -34.57
C GLN A 256 8.29 7.01 -35.31
N PRO A 257 7.21 6.32 -34.93
CA PRO A 257 6.78 5.13 -35.64
C PRO A 257 6.32 5.49 -37.06
N ALA A 258 6.64 4.62 -38.01
CA ALA A 258 6.29 4.74 -39.42
C ALA A 258 5.47 3.52 -39.89
N GLU A 259 4.87 3.64 -41.08
CA GLU A 259 4.13 2.53 -41.67
C GLU A 259 5.01 1.27 -41.83
N GLY A 260 4.42 0.10 -41.62
CA GLY A 260 5.13 -1.18 -41.75
C GLY A 260 5.96 -1.60 -40.54
N GLY A 261 5.82 -0.95 -39.39
CA GLY A 261 6.54 -1.32 -38.16
C GLY A 261 8.00 -0.85 -38.14
N SER A 262 8.27 0.25 -38.82
CA SER A 262 9.59 0.90 -38.89
C SER A 262 9.58 2.24 -38.14
N TRP A 263 10.70 2.96 -38.16
CA TRP A 263 10.84 4.27 -37.53
C TRP A 263 11.34 5.32 -38.52
N VAL A 264 10.96 6.57 -38.29
CA VAL A 264 11.56 7.74 -38.94
C VAL A 264 12.21 8.57 -37.85
N VAL A 265 13.48 8.92 -38.07
CA VAL A 265 14.27 9.77 -37.17
C VAL A 265 14.26 11.19 -37.70
N ASP A 266 14.04 12.16 -36.81
CA ASP A 266 14.07 13.56 -37.19
C ASP A 266 15.48 13.94 -37.70
N PRO A 267 15.59 14.56 -38.89
CA PRO A 267 16.89 14.82 -39.53
C PRO A 267 17.69 15.93 -38.85
N VAL A 268 17.03 16.75 -38.04
CA VAL A 268 17.66 17.83 -37.27
C VAL A 268 17.62 17.42 -35.80
N PRO A 269 18.77 17.21 -35.14
CA PRO A 269 18.80 16.90 -33.72
C PRO A 269 18.42 18.11 -32.88
N PHE A 270 17.86 17.86 -31.71
CA PHE A 270 17.84 18.85 -30.64
C PHE A 270 19.29 19.14 -30.24
N SER A 271 19.60 20.43 -30.12
CA SER A 271 20.93 20.92 -29.77
C SER A 271 20.78 21.97 -28.67
N GLY A 272 21.58 21.82 -27.63
CA GLY A 272 21.61 22.72 -26.48
C GLY A 272 22.68 22.32 -25.49
N HIS A 273 22.94 21.02 -25.31
CA HIS A 273 24.07 20.54 -24.50
C HIS A 273 25.41 20.96 -25.06
N GLU A 274 26.26 21.44 -24.16
CA GLU A 274 27.66 21.81 -24.42
C GLU A 274 28.62 20.63 -24.14
N GLY A 275 28.12 19.56 -23.52
CA GLY A 275 28.80 18.30 -23.26
C GLY A 275 27.98 17.09 -23.73
N ALA A 276 28.38 15.91 -23.26
CA ALA A 276 27.66 14.66 -23.53
C ALA A 276 26.24 14.69 -22.93
N VAL A 277 25.29 14.06 -23.61
CA VAL A 277 23.96 13.79 -23.03
C VAL A 277 24.06 12.46 -22.30
N GLU A 278 24.12 12.52 -20.97
CA GLU A 278 24.32 11.34 -20.12
C GLU A 278 23.02 10.54 -19.97
N ASP A 279 21.90 11.24 -19.74
CA ASP A 279 20.59 10.61 -19.64
C ASP A 279 19.46 11.49 -20.20
N LEU A 280 18.35 10.84 -20.56
CA LEU A 280 17.11 11.49 -20.96
C LEU A 280 15.90 10.65 -20.57
N GLU A 281 14.81 11.31 -20.23
CA GLU A 281 13.54 10.68 -19.83
C GLU A 281 12.35 11.45 -20.42
N TRP A 282 11.43 10.74 -21.06
CA TRP A 282 10.18 11.32 -21.52
C TRP A 282 9.25 11.63 -20.36
N SER A 283 8.46 12.70 -20.52
CA SER A 283 7.45 13.03 -19.53
C SER A 283 6.47 11.87 -19.35
N PRO A 284 6.11 11.51 -18.10
CA PRO A 284 5.11 10.49 -17.83
C PRO A 284 3.71 10.87 -18.32
N VAL A 285 3.44 12.16 -18.56
CA VAL A 285 2.11 12.69 -18.88
C VAL A 285 2.06 13.52 -20.16
N GLU A 286 3.14 14.17 -20.57
CA GLU A 286 3.15 15.06 -21.73
C GLU A 286 3.83 14.43 -22.96
N PRO A 287 3.11 14.14 -24.06
CA PRO A 287 3.66 13.39 -25.21
C PRO A 287 4.68 14.16 -26.04
N ASN A 288 4.81 15.46 -25.80
CA ASN A 288 5.69 16.35 -26.54
C ASN A 288 6.88 16.84 -25.69
N VAL A 289 7.00 16.37 -24.45
CA VAL A 289 7.99 16.88 -23.50
C VAL A 289 8.88 15.73 -23.01
N PHE A 290 10.18 15.99 -22.99
CA PHE A 290 11.17 15.12 -22.37
C PHE A 290 12.23 15.98 -21.66
N MET A 291 12.98 15.36 -20.76
CA MET A 291 14.09 15.99 -20.06
C MET A 291 15.40 15.29 -20.39
N SER A 292 16.52 16.00 -20.28
CA SER A 292 17.86 15.42 -20.40
C SER A 292 18.84 16.08 -19.45
N CYS A 293 19.84 15.32 -19.03
CA CYS A 293 20.98 15.79 -18.26
C CYS A 293 22.27 15.47 -18.99
N GLY A 294 23.37 16.13 -18.60
CA GLY A 294 24.61 15.97 -19.33
C GLY A 294 25.86 16.45 -18.59
N GLY A 295 27.01 16.21 -19.23
CA GLY A 295 28.33 16.65 -18.77
C GLY A 295 28.58 18.16 -18.86
N ASP A 296 27.55 18.96 -19.08
CA ASP A 296 27.58 20.42 -18.93
C ASP A 296 26.99 20.89 -17.60
N SER A 297 26.81 19.98 -16.63
CA SER A 297 26.15 20.21 -15.34
C SER A 297 24.71 20.71 -15.46
N THR A 298 24.07 20.56 -16.62
CA THR A 298 22.72 21.08 -16.84
C THR A 298 21.66 20.00 -16.95
N VAL A 299 20.47 20.34 -16.47
CA VAL A 299 19.23 19.62 -16.73
C VAL A 299 18.36 20.48 -17.64
N ARG A 300 17.95 19.93 -18.79
CA ARG A 300 17.17 20.64 -19.80
C ARG A 300 15.80 19.99 -19.99
N VAL A 301 14.77 20.83 -20.15
CA VAL A 301 13.42 20.41 -20.53
C VAL A 301 13.22 20.75 -21.99
N TRP A 302 12.80 19.78 -22.80
CA TRP A 302 12.60 19.92 -24.23
C TRP A 302 11.12 19.84 -24.56
N ASP A 303 10.67 20.72 -25.45
CA ASP A 303 9.35 20.60 -26.08
C ASP A 303 9.59 20.36 -27.57
N VAL A 304 9.18 19.20 -28.07
CA VAL A 304 9.41 18.80 -29.47
C VAL A 304 8.71 19.70 -30.48
N ARG A 305 7.74 20.51 -30.05
CA ARG A 305 7.06 21.50 -30.87
C ARG A 305 7.90 22.76 -31.06
N ARG A 306 8.90 22.97 -30.19
CA ARG A 306 9.83 24.10 -30.26
C ARG A 306 10.88 23.83 -31.34
N LYS A 307 11.07 24.79 -32.24
CA LYS A 307 11.97 24.65 -33.38
C LYS A 307 13.47 24.81 -33.05
N ALA A 308 13.79 25.39 -31.88
CA ALA A 308 15.17 25.66 -31.49
C ALA A 308 15.31 25.78 -29.98
N GLY A 309 16.37 25.16 -29.45
CA GLY A 309 16.75 25.18 -28.04
C GLY A 309 15.80 24.42 -27.12
N SER A 310 16.20 24.25 -25.86
CA SER A 310 15.35 23.67 -24.83
C SER A 310 14.27 24.66 -24.39
N ALA A 311 13.15 24.15 -23.87
CA ALA A 311 12.09 24.94 -23.23
C ALA A 311 12.62 25.62 -21.96
N LEU A 312 13.29 24.84 -21.11
CA LEU A 312 13.93 25.28 -19.87
C LEU A 312 15.33 24.66 -19.77
N ALA A 313 16.20 25.29 -18.99
CA ALA A 313 17.51 24.76 -18.63
C ALA A 313 17.85 25.24 -17.22
N VAL A 314 18.36 24.36 -16.40
CA VAL A 314 18.87 24.64 -15.06
C VAL A 314 20.31 24.13 -15.00
N ASP A 315 21.20 24.97 -14.50
CA ASP A 315 22.56 24.57 -14.12
C ASP A 315 22.52 24.17 -12.64
N GLU A 316 23.00 22.97 -12.35
CA GLU A 316 23.08 22.40 -11.01
C GLU A 316 24.16 23.08 -10.13
N LYS A 317 25.00 23.95 -10.70
CA LYS A 317 26.03 24.78 -10.05
C LYS A 317 27.14 24.02 -9.30
N HIS A 318 27.17 22.69 -9.32
CA HIS A 318 28.25 21.89 -8.73
C HIS A 318 29.44 21.68 -9.67
N GLY A 319 29.29 21.98 -10.97
CA GLY A 319 30.39 21.90 -11.95
C GLY A 319 30.90 20.49 -12.26
N VAL A 320 30.13 19.45 -11.93
CA VAL A 320 30.38 18.04 -12.30
C VAL A 320 29.27 17.52 -13.21
N ASP A 321 29.49 16.36 -13.81
CA ASP A 321 28.56 15.76 -14.75
C ASP A 321 27.30 15.26 -14.03
N VAL A 322 26.13 15.48 -14.64
CA VAL A 322 24.86 14.92 -14.16
C VAL A 322 24.59 13.66 -14.96
N ASN A 323 24.92 12.51 -14.37
CA ASN A 323 25.03 11.21 -15.03
C ASN A 323 23.67 10.56 -15.32
N VAL A 324 22.70 10.72 -14.40
CA VAL A 324 21.42 10.01 -14.47
C VAL A 324 20.27 10.85 -13.96
N MET A 325 19.05 10.53 -14.41
CA MET A 325 17.84 11.12 -13.89
C MET A 325 16.67 10.15 -13.86
N SER A 326 15.69 10.43 -13.00
CA SER A 326 14.40 9.75 -13.02
C SER A 326 13.27 10.72 -12.78
N TRP A 327 12.25 10.67 -13.64
CA TRP A 327 11.04 11.46 -13.52
C TRP A 327 9.98 10.65 -12.78
N ASN A 328 9.52 11.14 -11.63
CA ASN A 328 8.51 10.45 -10.83
C ASN A 328 7.21 10.26 -11.63
N LYS A 329 6.75 9.01 -11.71
CA LYS A 329 5.59 8.60 -12.53
C LYS A 329 4.25 8.74 -11.80
N LEU A 330 4.29 8.90 -10.48
CA LEU A 330 3.12 9.10 -9.61
C LEU A 330 2.92 10.58 -9.28
N VAL A 331 4.02 11.33 -9.11
CA VAL A 331 4.03 12.77 -8.83
C VAL A 331 4.82 13.49 -9.92
N ASN A 332 4.14 13.82 -11.02
CA ASN A 332 4.75 14.23 -12.28
C ASN A 332 5.50 15.57 -12.28
N TYR A 333 5.53 16.30 -11.15
CA TYR A 333 6.35 17.49 -10.98
C TYR A 333 7.65 17.22 -10.23
N LEU A 334 7.91 15.98 -9.77
CA LEU A 334 9.16 15.61 -9.10
C LEU A 334 10.11 14.89 -10.06
N VAL A 335 11.37 15.31 -10.01
CA VAL A 335 12.48 14.70 -10.74
C VAL A 335 13.63 14.49 -9.76
N VAL A 336 14.35 13.38 -9.90
CA VAL A 336 15.61 13.16 -9.18
C VAL A 336 16.75 13.11 -10.20
N THR A 337 17.89 13.70 -9.85
CA THR A 337 19.13 13.65 -10.63
C THR A 337 20.26 13.10 -9.78
N GLY A 338 21.18 12.36 -10.40
CA GLY A 338 22.39 11.83 -9.77
C GLY A 338 23.63 12.31 -10.52
N ALA A 339 24.67 12.70 -9.78
CA ALA A 339 25.85 13.35 -10.32
C ALA A 339 27.15 12.57 -10.04
N ASP A 340 28.22 12.99 -10.71
CA ASP A 340 29.55 12.36 -10.61
C ASP A 340 30.22 12.53 -9.24
N ASP A 341 29.80 13.55 -8.47
CA ASP A 341 30.28 13.80 -7.10
C ASP A 341 29.63 12.91 -6.03
N GLY A 342 28.79 11.96 -6.42
CA GLY A 342 28.04 11.09 -5.52
C GLY A 342 26.83 11.75 -4.86
N SER A 343 26.53 13.01 -5.21
CA SER A 343 25.31 13.66 -4.78
C SER A 343 24.13 13.32 -5.67
N PHE A 344 22.94 13.24 -5.08
CA PHE A 344 21.69 13.23 -5.81
C PHE A 344 20.73 14.27 -5.26
N ARG A 345 19.88 14.81 -6.14
CA ARG A 345 19.04 15.97 -5.87
C ARG A 345 17.63 15.76 -6.35
N VAL A 346 16.69 16.26 -5.58
CA VAL A 346 15.27 16.22 -5.92
C VAL A 346 14.82 17.61 -6.34
N TRP A 347 14.11 17.67 -7.46
CA TRP A 347 13.67 18.90 -8.11
C TRP A 347 12.15 18.94 -8.19
N ASP A 348 11.59 20.11 -7.93
CA ASP A 348 10.18 20.40 -8.22
C ASP A 348 10.09 21.26 -9.48
N LEU A 349 9.44 20.71 -10.52
CA LEU A 349 9.30 21.35 -11.81
C LEU A 349 8.51 22.67 -11.76
N ARG A 350 7.69 22.89 -10.72
CA ARG A 350 6.93 24.13 -10.52
C ARG A 350 7.82 25.29 -10.11
N SER A 351 8.92 24.99 -9.41
CA SER A 351 9.94 25.96 -8.98
C SER A 351 11.27 25.79 -9.70
N PHE A 352 11.36 24.96 -10.75
CA PHE A 352 12.60 24.58 -11.43
C PHE A 352 13.50 25.77 -11.81
N GLN A 353 12.90 26.88 -12.25
CA GLN A 353 13.63 28.09 -12.64
C GLN A 353 14.33 28.81 -11.48
N SER A 354 14.03 28.48 -10.22
CA SER A 354 14.80 28.97 -9.06
C SER A 354 16.26 28.54 -9.14
N GLY A 355 16.52 27.41 -9.81
CA GLY A 355 17.84 26.77 -9.85
C GLY A 355 18.26 26.17 -8.51
N GLU A 356 17.32 25.94 -7.60
CA GLU A 356 17.57 25.33 -6.29
C GLU A 356 16.75 24.04 -6.15
N PRO A 357 17.38 22.91 -5.79
CA PRO A 357 16.68 21.65 -5.55
C PRO A 357 15.87 21.72 -4.25
N VAL A 358 14.79 20.92 -4.17
CA VAL A 358 13.97 20.81 -2.95
C VAL A 358 14.63 19.93 -1.89
N ALA A 359 15.48 18.99 -2.30
CA ALA A 359 16.32 18.19 -1.42
C ALA A 359 17.66 17.88 -2.09
N LYS A 360 18.72 17.78 -1.29
CA LYS A 360 20.07 17.40 -1.73
C LYS A 360 20.66 16.41 -0.74
N PHE A 361 21.08 15.26 -1.24
CA PHE A 361 21.68 14.19 -0.45
C PHE A 361 23.12 13.96 -0.88
N ASN A 362 24.02 13.81 0.08
CA ASN A 362 25.44 13.50 -0.15
C ASN A 362 25.78 12.28 0.72
N TRP A 363 25.53 11.09 0.18
CA TRP A 363 25.76 9.83 0.88
C TRP A 363 26.74 8.93 0.12
N HIS A 364 26.57 8.80 -1.19
CA HIS A 364 27.49 8.04 -2.00
C HIS A 364 28.83 8.77 -2.12
N HIS A 365 29.92 7.99 -2.14
CA HIS A 365 31.29 8.52 -2.16
C HIS A 365 31.94 8.48 -3.55
N ALA A 366 31.21 8.03 -4.56
CA ALA A 366 31.61 8.00 -5.96
C ALA A 366 30.40 8.29 -6.85
N ALA A 367 30.64 8.37 -8.16
CA ALA A 367 29.64 8.71 -9.17
C ALA A 367 28.35 7.89 -9.03
N ILE A 368 27.21 8.59 -9.07
CA ILE A 368 25.90 7.93 -9.16
C ILE A 368 25.77 7.34 -10.57
N THR A 369 25.56 6.02 -10.65
CA THR A 369 25.45 5.28 -11.91
C THR A 369 24.00 4.99 -12.30
N SER A 370 23.08 4.97 -11.33
CA SER A 370 21.65 4.81 -11.59
C SER A 370 20.79 5.41 -10.48
N VAL A 371 19.63 5.95 -10.86
CA VAL A 371 18.63 6.47 -9.91
C VAL A 371 17.22 6.22 -10.46
N GLU A 372 16.30 5.74 -9.63
CA GLU A 372 14.92 5.48 -10.05
C GLU A 372 13.91 5.75 -8.94
N TRP A 373 12.85 6.49 -9.25
CA TRP A 373 11.65 6.56 -8.41
C TRP A 373 10.91 5.22 -8.42
N SER A 374 10.40 4.81 -7.27
CA SER A 374 9.53 3.63 -7.20
C SER A 374 8.28 3.81 -8.07
N PRO A 375 7.92 2.80 -8.90
CA PRO A 375 6.67 2.84 -9.65
C PRO A 375 5.44 2.54 -8.78
N HIS A 376 5.64 2.14 -7.52
CA HIS A 376 4.57 1.79 -6.59
C HIS A 376 4.36 2.82 -5.47
N GLU A 377 5.40 3.59 -5.12
CA GLU A 377 5.39 4.52 -4.00
C GLU A 377 5.95 5.89 -4.43
N SER A 378 5.20 6.96 -4.16
CA SER A 378 5.52 8.29 -4.68
C SER A 378 6.71 8.98 -4.00
N SER A 379 7.08 8.56 -2.80
CA SER A 379 8.17 9.16 -2.01
C SER A 379 9.47 8.34 -2.03
N THR A 380 9.43 7.13 -2.61
CA THR A 380 10.53 6.17 -2.54
C THR A 380 11.47 6.28 -3.74
N ILE A 381 12.77 6.34 -3.47
CA ILE A 381 13.85 6.42 -4.48
C ILE A 381 14.86 5.31 -4.22
N ALA A 382 15.32 4.67 -5.30
CA ALA A 382 16.51 3.82 -5.28
C ALA A 382 17.66 4.55 -5.98
N VAL A 383 18.87 4.47 -5.40
CA VAL A 383 20.08 5.08 -5.93
C VAL A 383 21.20 4.04 -5.89
N CYS A 384 22.00 3.90 -6.95
CA CYS A 384 23.25 3.15 -6.89
C CYS A 384 24.42 3.94 -7.47
N GLY A 385 25.61 3.64 -6.99
CA GLY A 385 26.83 4.34 -7.39
C GLY A 385 28.01 3.39 -7.60
N ASP A 386 29.08 3.94 -8.17
CA ASP A 386 30.35 3.22 -8.36
C ASP A 386 31.08 2.97 -7.04
N ASP A 387 30.54 3.46 -5.91
CA ASP A 387 30.96 3.17 -4.55
C ASP A 387 30.45 1.82 -4.02
N HIS A 388 29.89 0.99 -4.91
CA HIS A 388 29.48 -0.40 -4.63
C HIS A 388 28.27 -0.50 -3.68
N GLN A 389 27.44 0.53 -3.66
CA GLN A 389 26.22 0.59 -2.86
C GLN A 389 24.98 0.82 -3.71
N LEU A 390 23.89 0.17 -3.32
CA LEU A 390 22.53 0.58 -3.68
C LEU A 390 21.78 0.96 -2.41
N THR A 391 21.19 2.15 -2.40
CA THR A 391 20.50 2.72 -1.26
C THR A 391 19.04 2.98 -1.58
N LEU A 392 18.15 2.76 -0.60
CA LEU A 392 16.74 3.09 -0.71
C LEU A 392 16.36 4.20 0.26
N TRP A 393 15.61 5.17 -0.26
CA TRP A 393 15.26 6.40 0.42
C TRP A 393 13.74 6.57 0.41
N ASP A 394 13.17 7.00 1.52
CA ASP A 394 11.78 7.44 1.58
C ASP A 394 11.74 8.90 2.03
N LEU A 395 11.36 9.78 1.09
CA LEU A 395 11.29 11.22 1.32
C LEU A 395 10.13 11.64 2.25
N ALA A 396 9.21 10.74 2.58
CA ALA A 396 8.15 11.00 3.54
C ALA A 396 8.61 10.82 5.00
N LEU A 397 9.79 10.24 5.23
CA LEU A 397 10.34 10.07 6.57
C LEU A 397 10.91 11.38 7.12
N GLU A 398 10.51 11.70 8.36
CA GLU A 398 10.95 12.86 9.12
C GLU A 398 11.84 12.44 10.30
N ASP A 399 12.64 13.37 10.82
CA ASP A 399 13.43 13.18 12.04
C ASP A 399 12.50 12.91 13.23
N ASP A 400 12.49 11.69 13.79
CA ASP A 400 11.83 11.43 15.08
C ASP A 400 12.80 11.53 16.30
N PRO A 401 12.45 12.35 17.31
CA PRO A 401 13.23 12.52 18.53
C PRO A 401 13.52 11.23 19.31
N GLU A 402 12.66 10.23 19.25
CA GLU A 402 12.84 8.98 20.00
C GLU A 402 13.90 8.06 19.40
N ALA A 403 13.95 7.85 18.08
CA ALA A 403 15.11 7.14 17.54
C ALA A 403 16.39 7.95 17.65
N ALA A 404 16.34 9.29 17.54
CA ALA A 404 17.49 10.12 17.83
C ALA A 404 18.02 9.90 19.28
N SER A 405 17.12 9.58 20.23
CA SER A 405 17.50 9.17 21.58
C SER A 405 18.02 7.73 21.66
N ALA A 406 17.53 6.80 20.84
CA ALA A 406 18.04 5.42 20.76
C ALA A 406 19.48 5.37 20.21
N VAL A 407 19.85 6.32 19.37
CA VAL A 407 21.21 6.46 18.80
C VAL A 407 22.17 7.22 19.73
N ARG A 408 21.68 7.70 20.89
CA ARG A 408 22.44 8.61 21.75
C ARG A 408 23.68 7.93 22.32
N GLY A 409 24.86 8.42 21.92
CA GLY A 409 26.16 7.86 22.31
C GLY A 409 26.84 7.02 21.22
N ARG A 410 26.17 6.83 20.07
CA ARG A 410 26.72 6.15 18.89
C ARG A 410 27.19 7.15 17.84
N ASP A 411 28.47 7.52 17.93
CA ASP A 411 29.10 8.46 16.99
C ASP A 411 29.10 7.97 15.53
N ASP A 412 29.02 6.66 15.30
CA ASP A 412 29.00 6.02 13.98
C ASP A 412 27.65 6.17 13.25
N LEU A 413 26.59 6.53 13.97
CA LEU A 413 25.21 6.57 13.47
C LEU A 413 24.65 8.00 13.33
N LYS A 414 25.37 9.02 13.80
CA LYS A 414 24.91 10.42 13.86
C LYS A 414 24.72 11.13 12.52
N ASP A 415 25.37 10.64 11.45
CA ASP A 415 25.36 11.29 10.13
C ASP A 415 24.43 10.60 9.13
N ILE A 416 23.62 9.62 9.59
CA ILE A 416 22.70 8.88 8.73
C ILE A 416 21.44 9.73 8.52
N PRO A 417 21.10 10.10 7.28
CA PRO A 417 19.86 10.81 7.02
C PRO A 417 18.65 9.93 7.39
N PRO A 418 17.61 10.47 8.05
CA PRO A 418 16.43 9.69 8.44
C PRO A 418 15.65 9.11 7.24
N GLN A 419 15.83 9.70 6.05
CA GLN A 419 15.21 9.22 4.82
C GLN A 419 15.85 7.93 4.30
N LEU A 420 17.10 7.64 4.66
CA LEU A 420 17.80 6.41 4.24
C LEU A 420 17.30 5.24 5.07
N TYR A 421 16.63 4.27 4.46
CA TYR A 421 16.07 3.13 5.18
C TYR A 421 16.66 1.77 4.79
N PHE A 422 17.44 1.69 3.72
CA PHE A 422 18.06 0.45 3.29
C PHE A 422 19.37 0.67 2.53
N VAL A 423 20.35 -0.20 2.74
CA VAL A 423 21.61 -0.23 2.00
C VAL A 423 21.90 -1.67 1.57
N HIS A 424 21.89 -1.91 0.26
CA HIS A 424 22.35 -3.13 -0.36
C HIS A 424 23.84 -3.01 -0.70
N GLN A 425 24.63 -3.97 -0.24
CA GLN A 425 26.07 -4.07 -0.48
C GLN A 425 26.44 -5.50 -0.89
N GLY A 426 27.65 -5.67 -1.43
CA GLY A 426 28.22 -6.97 -1.80
C GLY A 426 28.49 -7.13 -3.30
N GLN A 427 27.88 -6.28 -4.15
CA GLN A 427 28.20 -6.22 -5.58
C GLN A 427 29.37 -5.26 -5.83
N GLN A 428 30.18 -5.53 -6.85
CA GLN A 428 31.29 -4.68 -7.27
C GLN A 428 31.00 -4.01 -8.61
N HIS A 429 31.34 -2.74 -8.75
CA HIS A 429 31.13 -1.95 -9.97
C HIS A 429 29.66 -1.89 -10.45
N MET A 430 28.73 -1.50 -9.58
CA MET A 430 27.31 -1.38 -9.91
C MET A 430 27.07 -0.41 -11.08
N LYS A 431 26.29 -0.84 -12.08
CA LYS A 431 26.06 -0.08 -13.33
C LYS A 431 24.64 0.44 -13.46
N GLU A 432 23.64 -0.39 -13.20
CA GLU A 432 22.23 -0.01 -13.35
C GLU A 432 21.37 -0.70 -12.30
N LEU A 433 20.31 -0.02 -11.85
CA LEU A 433 19.26 -0.58 -11.02
C LEU A 433 17.91 -0.38 -11.70
N HIS A 434 16.96 -1.27 -11.41
CA HIS A 434 15.56 -1.06 -11.80
C HIS A 434 14.59 -1.61 -10.76
N TRP A 435 13.48 -0.90 -10.57
CA TRP A 435 12.32 -1.43 -9.85
C TRP A 435 11.53 -2.38 -10.74
N HIS A 436 11.05 -3.48 -10.17
CA HIS A 436 10.21 -4.42 -10.90
C HIS A 436 8.76 -3.91 -10.97
N VAL A 437 8.31 -3.42 -12.14
CA VAL A 437 6.99 -2.78 -12.31
C VAL A 437 5.75 -3.63 -11.98
N GLN A 438 5.85 -4.97 -11.95
CA GLN A 438 4.74 -5.88 -11.56
C GLN A 438 4.93 -6.58 -10.21
N LEU A 439 6.09 -6.45 -9.56
CA LEU A 439 6.45 -7.13 -8.31
C LEU A 439 6.82 -6.04 -7.29
N PRO A 440 5.87 -5.58 -6.47
CA PRO A 440 6.10 -4.52 -5.51
C PRO A 440 7.25 -4.85 -4.56
N GLY A 441 8.12 -3.87 -4.31
CA GLY A 441 9.29 -4.01 -3.44
C GLY A 441 10.48 -4.78 -4.05
N VAL A 442 10.34 -5.39 -5.23
CA VAL A 442 11.44 -6.11 -5.89
C VAL A 442 12.29 -5.17 -6.72
N LEU A 443 13.61 -5.26 -6.56
CA LEU A 443 14.61 -4.57 -7.38
C LEU A 443 15.54 -5.57 -8.06
N GLY A 444 16.07 -5.17 -9.21
CA GLY A 444 17.24 -5.78 -9.82
C GLY A 444 18.40 -4.80 -9.83
N SER A 445 19.62 -5.32 -9.82
CA SER A 445 20.84 -4.52 -9.97
C SER A 445 21.90 -5.31 -10.74
N THR A 446 22.50 -4.64 -11.73
CA THR A 446 23.60 -5.20 -12.54
C THR A 446 24.93 -4.58 -12.13
N ALA A 447 25.95 -5.42 -12.09
CA ALA A 447 27.30 -5.14 -11.64
C ALA A 447 28.26 -6.11 -12.37
N GLU A 448 29.36 -6.55 -11.75
CA GLU A 448 30.06 -7.74 -12.24
C GLU A 448 29.17 -8.99 -12.22
N ASP A 449 28.25 -9.06 -11.26
CA ASP A 449 27.18 -10.05 -11.13
C ASP A 449 25.79 -9.39 -11.28
N PHE A 450 24.72 -10.11 -10.96
CA PHE A 450 23.37 -9.57 -10.89
C PHE A 450 22.64 -10.07 -9.66
N ASN A 451 21.99 -9.14 -8.99
CA ASN A 451 21.12 -9.44 -7.86
C ASN A 451 19.68 -9.09 -8.21
N ILE A 452 18.75 -9.96 -7.84
CA ILE A 452 17.33 -9.64 -7.73
C ILE A 452 16.88 -9.89 -6.30
N PHE A 453 16.31 -8.86 -5.68
CA PHE A 453 16.03 -8.91 -4.26
C PHE A 453 14.80 -8.09 -3.88
N LYS A 454 14.23 -8.44 -2.73
CA LYS A 454 13.17 -7.70 -2.05
C LYS A 454 13.65 -7.43 -0.62
N PRO A 455 13.90 -6.17 -0.23
CA PRO A 455 14.20 -5.84 1.16
C PRO A 455 13.04 -6.24 2.07
N ALA A 456 13.32 -6.78 3.25
CA ALA A 456 12.29 -7.17 4.23
C ALA A 456 11.40 -5.98 4.65
N ASN A 457 11.94 -4.77 4.55
CA ASN A 457 11.27 -3.52 4.92
C ASN A 457 10.66 -2.76 3.73
N ALA A 458 10.69 -3.33 2.51
CA ALA A 458 10.09 -2.78 1.30
C ALA A 458 8.69 -3.36 1.07
N GLY A 459 7.71 -2.85 1.84
CA GLY A 459 6.31 -2.83 1.41
C GLY A 459 5.60 -4.18 1.26
N ASP A 460 5.58 -5.03 2.30
CA ASP A 460 4.42 -5.91 2.50
C ASP A 460 3.37 -5.18 3.33
N GLY A 461 2.36 -4.65 2.64
CA GLY A 461 1.06 -4.35 3.22
C GLY A 461 0.26 -5.62 3.57
N ALA A 462 0.91 -6.70 3.98
CA ALA A 462 0.29 -7.99 4.29
C ALA A 462 0.88 -8.57 5.59
N ALA A 463 -0.02 -8.80 6.55
CA ALA A 463 0.25 -9.48 7.80
C ALA A 463 0.69 -10.94 7.56
N GLY A 464 1.99 -11.20 7.66
CA GLY A 464 2.48 -12.45 8.20
C GLY A 464 2.70 -12.23 9.70
N GLY A 465 2.00 -12.98 10.55
CA GLY A 465 2.30 -12.99 11.97
C GLY A 465 3.72 -13.56 12.15
N ARG A 466 4.67 -12.69 12.50
CA ARG A 466 5.92 -13.13 13.13
C ARG A 466 5.70 -13.11 14.64
N SER A 467 6.13 -14.19 15.29
CA SER A 467 6.11 -14.35 16.74
C SER A 467 6.87 -13.19 17.40
N GLU A 468 6.41 -12.77 18.59
CA GLU A 468 7.02 -11.72 19.42
C GLU A 468 8.37 -12.16 20.04
N SER A 469 9.15 -12.99 19.33
CA SER A 469 10.38 -13.58 19.87
C SER A 469 11.33 -14.02 18.75
N GLN A 470 11.95 -13.07 18.06
CA GLN A 470 13.25 -13.25 17.42
C GLN A 470 13.84 -11.87 17.10
N ASN A 471 14.83 -11.49 17.91
CA ASN A 471 15.50 -10.22 17.91
C ASN A 471 16.58 -10.18 16.83
N CYS A 472 16.44 -9.28 15.87
CA CYS A 472 17.54 -8.49 15.30
C CYS A 472 16.97 -7.12 14.92
N LEU A 473 17.12 -6.16 15.84
CA LEU A 473 16.63 -4.79 15.69
C LEU A 473 17.62 -4.01 14.82
N THR A 474 17.24 -3.72 13.58
CA THR A 474 17.77 -2.51 12.96
C THR A 474 17.07 -1.33 13.66
N MET A 475 17.78 -0.30 14.12
CA MET A 475 17.19 0.87 14.80
C MET A 475 16.02 1.54 14.03
N ILE A 476 15.87 1.20 12.75
CA ILE A 476 14.81 1.66 11.84
C ILE A 476 13.44 1.04 12.21
N ASP A 477 13.42 -0.16 12.81
CA ASP A 477 12.19 -0.88 13.12
C ASP A 477 11.44 -0.28 14.32
N LEU A 478 12.15 0.29 15.31
CA LEU A 478 11.53 1.00 16.44
C LEU A 478 10.99 2.39 16.03
N HIS A 479 11.67 3.06 15.09
CA HIS A 479 11.35 4.42 14.63
C HIS A 479 10.03 4.49 13.84
N ARG A 480 9.79 3.47 12.99
CA ARG A 480 8.66 3.42 12.06
C ARG A 480 7.32 3.10 12.76
N ASP A 481 7.34 2.22 13.77
CA ASP A 481 6.14 1.86 14.53
C ASP A 481 5.74 2.95 15.54
N TYR A 482 6.71 3.73 16.02
CA TYR A 482 6.45 4.88 16.91
C TYR A 482 5.90 6.11 16.16
N LEU A 483 6.46 6.46 15.00
CA LEU A 483 6.02 7.60 14.18
C LEU A 483 4.57 7.47 13.66
N ARG A 484 4.09 6.24 13.41
CA ARG A 484 2.69 5.99 13.03
C ARG A 484 1.69 6.32 14.15
N CYS A 485 2.14 6.38 15.42
CA CYS A 485 1.24 6.52 16.55
C CYS A 485 0.91 7.98 16.95
N ARG A 486 1.59 9.03 16.44
CA ARG A 486 1.33 10.42 16.94
C ARG A 486 1.34 11.62 15.98
N GLY A 487 1.54 11.49 14.67
CA GLY A 487 1.56 12.65 13.77
C GLY A 487 0.19 13.18 13.30
N LYS A 488 -0.54 13.97 14.11
CA LYS A 488 -1.58 14.90 13.64
C LYS A 488 -1.01 16.33 13.63
N SER A 489 -0.79 16.92 12.44
CA SER A 489 -1.15 18.33 12.14
C SER A 489 -0.75 18.77 10.72
N GLU A 490 -1.77 19.11 9.94
CA GLU A 490 -1.83 20.17 8.92
C GLU A 490 -0.73 20.30 7.83
N LEU A 491 -1.00 19.74 6.65
CA LEU A 491 -0.64 20.38 5.38
C LEU A 491 -1.69 20.02 4.30
N ALA A 492 -2.61 20.96 4.06
CA ALA A 492 -3.59 20.88 3.00
C ALA A 492 -2.95 21.26 1.65
N ILE A 493 -2.94 20.36 0.67
CA ILE A 493 -2.68 20.68 -0.74
C ILE A 493 -3.73 19.99 -1.61
N TRP A 494 -4.59 20.81 -2.22
CA TRP A 494 -5.57 20.49 -3.25
C TRP A 494 -4.91 20.00 -4.55
N HIS A 495 -5.50 19.01 -5.25
CA HIS A 495 -5.98 19.18 -6.63
C HIS A 495 -6.70 17.94 -7.18
N GLY A 496 -7.87 18.18 -7.80
CA GLY A 496 -8.48 17.28 -8.78
C GLY A 496 -8.12 17.66 -10.22
N GLU A 497 -8.52 16.77 -11.14
CA GLU A 497 -8.41 16.78 -12.61
C GLU A 497 -7.26 15.95 -13.22
N LEU A 498 -7.56 14.69 -13.59
CA LEU A 498 -7.15 14.11 -14.88
C LEU A 498 -7.86 12.76 -15.09
N LEU A 499 -8.51 12.63 -16.26
CA LEU A 499 -8.55 11.45 -17.15
C LEU A 499 -9.86 11.43 -17.96
N ARG A 500 -9.87 12.26 -19.01
CA ARG A 500 -10.62 11.95 -20.22
C ARG A 500 -9.83 10.90 -21.00
N GLY A 501 -10.43 9.73 -21.20
CA GLY A 501 -10.12 8.89 -22.36
C GLY A 501 -9.65 7.48 -22.00
N CYS A 502 -10.59 6.54 -22.02
CA CYS A 502 -10.43 5.33 -22.83
C CYS A 502 -11.78 4.64 -23.03
N LYS A 503 -12.01 4.16 -24.26
CA LYS A 503 -13.28 3.59 -24.74
C LYS A 503 -13.26 2.06 -24.58
N ARG A 504 -14.43 1.54 -24.16
CA ARG A 504 -15.08 0.25 -24.53
C ARG A 504 -14.25 -1.04 -24.49
N SER A 505 -14.59 -1.90 -23.52
CA SER A 505 -15.16 -3.24 -23.79
C SER A 505 -15.74 -3.83 -22.50
N ALA A 506 -16.91 -4.46 -22.62
CA ALA A 506 -17.73 -4.98 -21.54
C ALA A 506 -17.14 -6.24 -20.88
N ILE A 507 -17.05 -6.25 -19.55
CA ILE A 507 -16.97 -7.47 -18.72
C ILE A 507 -17.72 -7.16 -17.41
N GLY A 508 -18.76 -7.94 -17.11
CA GLY A 508 -19.45 -7.91 -15.82
C GLY A 508 -18.68 -8.76 -14.80
N VAL A 509 -18.55 -8.25 -13.57
CA VAL A 509 -18.07 -9.03 -12.43
C VAL A 509 -19.00 -8.75 -11.25
N GLU A 510 -19.81 -9.76 -10.92
CA GLU A 510 -20.37 -9.95 -9.58
C GLU A 510 -19.25 -10.43 -8.66
N VAL A 511 -19.05 -9.78 -7.51
CA VAL A 511 -18.28 -10.35 -6.40
C VAL A 511 -19.26 -10.61 -5.27
N GLY A 512 -19.64 -11.88 -5.12
CA GLY A 512 -20.58 -12.37 -4.13
C GLY A 512 -19.94 -12.66 -2.77
N HIS A 513 -20.77 -12.49 -1.74
CA HIS A 513 -20.79 -13.13 -0.42
C HIS A 513 -19.47 -13.67 0.18
N VAL A 514 -18.97 -12.96 1.20
CA VAL A 514 -18.24 -13.55 2.32
C VAL A 514 -19.07 -13.32 3.58
N THR A 515 -19.85 -14.33 3.97
CA THR A 515 -20.41 -14.44 5.31
C THR A 515 -19.74 -15.62 5.98
N ASP A 516 -18.78 -15.37 6.86
CA ASP A 516 -18.62 -16.15 8.07
C ASP A 516 -17.93 -15.32 9.15
N SER A 517 -18.59 -15.30 10.30
CA SER A 517 -18.28 -14.57 11.51
C SER A 517 -17.02 -15.09 12.18
N TYR A 518 -15.96 -14.27 12.22
CA TYR A 518 -14.89 -14.37 13.22
C TYR A 518 -14.61 -12.99 13.82
N TRP A 519 -14.94 -12.87 15.09
CA TRP A 519 -14.62 -11.71 15.92
C TRP A 519 -13.18 -11.88 16.42
N CYS A 520 -12.25 -11.14 15.82
CA CYS A 520 -10.86 -11.04 16.30
C CYS A 520 -10.58 -9.57 16.73
N PRO A 521 -10.13 -9.32 17.96
CA PRO A 521 -9.76 -7.99 18.42
C PRO A 521 -8.30 -7.70 18.05
N GLY A 522 -8.09 -6.67 17.22
CA GLY A 522 -6.76 -6.09 16.95
C GLY A 522 -6.45 -5.97 15.47
N ARG A 523 -6.13 -4.73 15.05
CA ARG A 523 -5.62 -4.30 13.73
C ARG A 523 -6.70 -4.13 12.64
N ARG A 524 -7.17 -2.88 12.50
CA ARG A 524 -7.97 -2.37 11.36
C ARG A 524 -7.04 -1.81 10.29
N TRP A 525 -7.16 -2.32 9.07
CA TRP A 525 -6.54 -1.73 7.87
C TRP A 525 -7.33 -0.50 7.42
N VAL A 526 -6.65 0.63 7.24
CA VAL A 526 -7.25 1.88 6.71
C VAL A 526 -6.88 2.03 5.25
N TYR A 527 -7.77 1.59 4.35
CA TYR A 527 -7.75 2.04 2.96
C TYR A 527 -8.54 3.35 2.91
N HIS A 528 -7.90 4.47 2.56
CA HIS A 528 -8.63 5.68 2.20
C HIS A 528 -9.37 5.42 0.88
N ALA A 529 -10.65 5.06 0.99
CA ALA A 529 -11.49 4.67 -0.13
C ALA A 529 -11.96 5.86 -1.00
N SER A 530 -11.48 7.09 -0.78
CA SER A 530 -12.12 8.28 -1.34
C SER A 530 -11.79 8.56 -2.82
N GLU A 531 -10.57 8.36 -3.31
CA GLU A 531 -10.20 8.85 -4.66
C GLU A 531 -10.16 7.76 -5.73
N GLY A 532 -9.59 6.58 -5.42
CA GLY A 532 -9.55 5.44 -6.34
C GLY A 532 -10.93 4.81 -6.60
N ALA A 533 -11.79 4.74 -5.58
CA ALA A 533 -13.13 4.19 -5.71
C ALA A 533 -14.06 5.12 -6.51
N ALA A 534 -13.95 6.44 -6.35
CA ALA A 534 -14.76 7.40 -7.11
C ALA A 534 -14.49 7.32 -8.62
N PHE A 535 -13.24 7.09 -9.03
CA PHE A 535 -12.82 6.97 -10.43
C PHE A 535 -13.27 5.64 -11.07
N ALA A 536 -13.09 4.53 -10.34
CA ALA A 536 -13.62 3.22 -10.76
C ALA A 536 -15.14 3.25 -10.87
N ILE A 537 -15.81 3.97 -9.98
CA ILE A 537 -17.27 4.04 -9.91
C ILE A 537 -17.86 4.95 -10.98
N ASP A 538 -17.22 6.05 -11.42
CA ASP A 538 -17.76 6.87 -12.52
C ASP A 538 -17.85 6.09 -13.85
N ALA A 539 -16.96 5.10 -14.04
CA ALA A 539 -16.96 4.20 -15.19
C ALA A 539 -18.07 3.13 -15.13
N VAL A 540 -18.56 2.77 -13.93
CA VAL A 540 -19.60 1.74 -13.72
C VAL A 540 -20.89 2.27 -13.06
N LYS A 541 -21.01 3.58 -12.79
CA LYS A 541 -22.12 4.19 -12.03
C LYS A 541 -23.50 3.94 -12.63
N ALA A 542 -23.56 3.77 -13.95
CA ALA A 542 -24.81 3.49 -14.65
C ALA A 542 -25.27 2.03 -14.47
N THR A 543 -24.38 1.12 -14.10
CA THR A 543 -24.62 -0.33 -13.99
C THR A 543 -24.47 -0.88 -12.58
N LEU A 544 -23.92 -0.11 -11.65
CA LEU A 544 -23.66 -0.54 -10.28
C LEU A 544 -24.95 -0.61 -9.46
N THR A 545 -25.32 -1.80 -8.99
CA THR A 545 -26.59 -2.05 -8.27
C THR A 545 -26.43 -2.24 -6.77
N SER A 546 -25.24 -2.62 -6.31
CA SER A 546 -24.91 -2.82 -4.89
C SER A 546 -23.48 -2.37 -4.58
N ILE A 547 -23.30 -1.75 -3.41
CA ILE A 547 -21.99 -1.39 -2.85
C ILE A 547 -21.93 -1.96 -1.44
N SER A 548 -20.86 -2.70 -1.14
CA SER A 548 -20.60 -3.26 0.19
C SER A 548 -19.16 -2.95 0.58
N LEU A 549 -18.99 -2.15 1.63
CA LEU A 549 -17.71 -1.67 2.15
C LEU A 549 -17.65 -1.76 3.69
N PRO A 550 -18.13 -2.84 4.35
CA PRO A 550 -18.05 -2.91 5.79
C PRO A 550 -16.60 -3.05 6.27
N ALA A 551 -16.26 -2.42 7.39
CA ALA A 551 -14.94 -2.52 8.03
C ALA A 551 -13.74 -2.18 7.12
N THR A 552 -13.95 -1.26 6.17
CA THR A 552 -12.91 -0.74 5.26
C THR A 552 -12.16 0.46 5.83
N ALA A 553 -12.50 0.84 7.07
CA ALA A 553 -12.00 1.95 7.84
C ALA A 553 -12.15 3.33 7.16
N LEU A 554 -13.33 3.53 6.54
CA LEU A 554 -13.78 4.83 6.08
C LEU A 554 -13.77 5.83 7.24
N GLN A 555 -13.31 7.04 6.96
CA GLN A 555 -13.30 8.18 7.88
C GLN A 555 -14.47 9.13 7.56
N PRO A 556 -14.78 10.12 8.43
CA PRO A 556 -15.94 10.99 8.22
C PRO A 556 -15.98 11.72 6.89
N GLU A 557 -14.81 12.07 6.35
CA GLU A 557 -14.64 12.80 5.10
C GLU A 557 -15.08 11.94 3.91
N ASP A 558 -14.85 10.63 3.99
CA ASP A 558 -15.24 9.64 2.97
C ASP A 558 -16.76 9.52 2.84
N GLY A 559 -17.53 9.83 3.90
CA GLY A 559 -18.99 9.86 3.86
C GLY A 559 -19.53 10.90 2.86
N THR A 560 -18.86 12.05 2.75
CA THR A 560 -19.24 13.09 1.77
C THR A 560 -18.97 12.64 0.35
N VAL A 561 -17.82 11.98 0.14
CA VAL A 561 -17.43 11.43 -1.17
C VAL A 561 -18.38 10.33 -1.59
N LEU A 562 -18.65 9.35 -0.72
CA LEU A 562 -19.62 8.30 -0.97
C LEU A 562 -21.02 8.84 -1.21
N ALA A 563 -21.42 9.94 -0.55
CA ALA A 563 -22.69 10.60 -0.84
C ALA A 563 -22.74 11.19 -2.25
N THR A 564 -21.65 11.81 -2.73
CA THR A 564 -21.58 12.27 -4.14
C THR A 564 -21.65 11.11 -5.13
N MET A 565 -21.02 9.98 -4.80
CA MET A 565 -21.06 8.76 -5.60
C MET A 565 -22.47 8.15 -5.65
N VAL A 566 -23.14 7.99 -4.51
CA VAL A 566 -24.52 7.49 -4.44
C VAL A 566 -25.43 8.35 -5.32
N ARG A 567 -25.28 9.69 -5.26
CA ARG A 567 -26.02 10.61 -6.15
C ARG A 567 -25.78 10.34 -7.63
N GLY A 568 -24.57 9.93 -8.02
CA GLY A 568 -24.20 9.61 -9.40
C GLY A 568 -24.61 8.22 -9.90
N CYS A 569 -24.78 7.22 -9.03
CA CYS A 569 -24.99 5.83 -9.41
C CYS A 569 -26.45 5.46 -9.70
N THR A 570 -26.98 5.77 -10.89
CA THR A 570 -28.42 5.67 -11.22
C THR A 570 -29.06 4.29 -11.05
N ALA A 571 -28.29 3.19 -11.04
CA ALA A 571 -28.81 1.83 -10.85
C ALA A 571 -28.67 1.29 -9.41
N LEU A 572 -28.11 2.08 -8.49
CA LEU A 572 -27.78 1.62 -7.13
C LEU A 572 -29.05 1.42 -6.29
N THR A 573 -29.15 0.23 -5.69
CA THR A 573 -30.28 -0.19 -4.84
C THR A 573 -29.83 -0.69 -3.46
N SER A 574 -28.56 -1.03 -3.27
CA SER A 574 -28.04 -1.52 -1.99
C SER A 574 -26.72 -0.83 -1.64
N LEU A 575 -26.60 -0.36 -0.39
CA LEU A 575 -25.37 0.23 0.15
C LEU A 575 -25.14 -0.29 1.56
N ASP A 576 -24.00 -0.91 1.81
CA ASP A 576 -23.53 -1.26 3.15
C ASP A 576 -22.16 -0.63 3.39
N VAL A 577 -22.05 0.20 4.43
CA VAL A 577 -20.82 0.88 4.86
C VAL A 577 -20.60 0.68 6.36
N GLY A 578 -21.13 -0.40 6.94
CA GLY A 578 -21.03 -0.66 8.38
C GLY A 578 -19.59 -0.81 8.90
N PHE A 579 -19.40 -0.76 10.21
CA PHE A 579 -18.13 -0.95 10.90
C PHE A 579 -17.01 0.00 10.48
N ASN A 580 -17.38 1.22 10.09
CA ASN A 580 -16.49 2.31 9.68
C ASN A 580 -16.59 3.54 10.59
N ASN A 581 -15.63 4.46 10.51
CA ASN A 581 -15.58 5.67 11.33
C ASN A 581 -16.25 6.89 10.65
N LEU A 582 -17.44 6.71 10.06
CA LEU A 582 -18.10 7.76 9.25
C LEU A 582 -18.66 8.94 10.05
N ASP A 583 -18.91 8.76 11.35
CA ASP A 583 -19.56 9.72 12.23
C ASP A 583 -20.98 10.19 11.78
N GLU A 584 -21.62 10.99 12.64
CA GLU A 584 -22.97 11.49 12.42
C GLU A 584 -23.10 12.35 11.14
N ARG A 585 -22.05 13.09 10.76
CA ARG A 585 -22.06 13.95 9.56
C ARG A 585 -21.91 13.13 8.29
N GLY A 586 -21.01 12.14 8.28
CA GLY A 586 -20.80 11.29 7.11
C GLY A 586 -22.04 10.47 6.76
N VAL A 587 -22.71 9.89 7.77
CA VAL A 587 -23.96 9.15 7.58
C VAL A 587 -25.11 10.06 7.14
N LEU A 588 -25.20 11.29 7.68
CA LEU A 588 -26.22 12.25 7.28
C LEU A 588 -26.15 12.58 5.78
N GLU A 589 -24.96 12.81 5.24
CA GLU A 589 -24.78 13.09 3.82
C GLU A 589 -25.15 11.88 2.94
N LEU A 590 -24.86 10.66 3.39
CA LEU A 590 -25.26 9.43 2.71
C LEU A 590 -26.77 9.22 2.69
N VAL A 591 -27.45 9.47 3.81
CA VAL A 591 -28.91 9.38 3.91
C VAL A 591 -29.58 10.42 3.02
N ARG A 592 -29.04 11.65 2.97
CA ARG A 592 -29.52 12.70 2.05
C ARG A 592 -29.33 12.30 0.58
N ALA A 593 -28.20 11.68 0.24
CA ALA A 593 -27.95 11.16 -1.09
C ALA A 593 -28.93 10.02 -1.45
N ALA A 594 -29.13 9.06 -0.56
CA ALA A 594 -30.09 7.97 -0.74
C ALA A 594 -31.52 8.50 -0.94
N ARG A 595 -31.90 9.52 -0.18
CA ARG A 595 -33.20 10.19 -0.27
C ARG A 595 -33.50 10.82 -1.62
N GLN A 596 -32.50 11.38 -2.29
CA GLN A 596 -32.68 11.96 -3.62
C GLN A 596 -32.96 10.90 -4.70
N ARG A 597 -32.64 9.63 -4.43
CA ARG A 597 -32.80 8.53 -5.40
C ARG A 597 -34.13 7.83 -5.31
N ASP A 598 -34.67 7.68 -4.09
CA ASP A 598 -35.90 6.92 -3.79
C ASP A 598 -35.98 5.52 -4.44
N GLN A 599 -34.81 4.87 -4.58
CA GLN A 599 -34.64 3.55 -5.20
C GLN A 599 -33.80 2.61 -4.33
N MET A 600 -33.33 3.09 -3.16
CA MET A 600 -32.52 2.30 -2.25
C MET A 600 -33.40 1.30 -1.52
N VAL A 601 -33.14 0.02 -1.75
CA VAL A 601 -33.83 -1.14 -1.15
C VAL A 601 -33.14 -1.59 0.14
N SER A 602 -31.82 -1.45 0.24
CA SER A 602 -31.05 -1.87 1.41
C SER A 602 -30.01 -0.83 1.83
N LEU A 603 -29.97 -0.50 3.12
CA LEU A 603 -28.97 0.38 3.73
C LEU A 603 -28.34 -0.25 4.98
N GLY A 604 -27.01 -0.29 5.03
CA GLY A 604 -26.22 -0.76 6.16
C GLY A 604 -25.30 0.32 6.72
N PHE A 605 -25.54 0.71 7.97
CA PHE A 605 -24.75 1.72 8.69
C PHE A 605 -24.33 1.21 10.08
N ALA A 606 -24.16 -0.10 10.27
CA ALA A 606 -23.76 -0.65 11.56
C ALA A 606 -22.47 0.01 12.07
N SER A 607 -22.29 0.25 13.38
CA SER A 607 -21.04 0.73 13.98
C SER A 607 -20.42 1.96 13.28
N CYS A 608 -21.26 2.94 12.90
CA CYS A 608 -20.88 4.18 12.21
C CYS A 608 -20.91 5.42 13.11
N LYS A 609 -21.17 5.26 14.42
CA LYS A 609 -21.26 6.36 15.41
C LYS A 609 -22.32 7.42 15.05
N ILE A 610 -23.51 6.96 14.64
CA ILE A 610 -24.60 7.82 14.15
C ILE A 610 -25.13 8.78 15.21
N GLY A 611 -25.34 8.32 16.45
CA GLY A 611 -25.92 9.16 17.51
C GLY A 611 -27.40 9.54 17.29
N THR A 612 -27.88 10.46 18.13
CA THR A 612 -29.29 10.88 18.20
C THR A 612 -29.78 11.65 16.97
N GLN A 613 -28.99 12.62 16.49
CA GLN A 613 -29.42 13.48 15.39
C GLN A 613 -29.37 12.71 14.06
N GLY A 614 -28.36 11.85 13.87
CA GLY A 614 -28.31 10.92 12.74
C GLY A 614 -29.50 9.95 12.73
N ALA A 615 -29.91 9.41 13.89
CA ALA A 615 -31.09 8.55 14.00
C ALA A 615 -32.40 9.29 13.64
N LYS A 616 -32.56 10.53 14.08
CA LYS A 616 -33.71 11.39 13.72
C LYS A 616 -33.79 11.61 12.21
N GLU A 617 -32.66 11.86 11.56
CA GLU A 617 -32.60 12.07 10.11
C GLU A 617 -32.90 10.78 9.32
N ILE A 618 -32.37 9.64 9.75
CA ILE A 618 -32.71 8.33 9.18
C ILE A 618 -34.21 8.05 9.35
N ALA A 619 -34.80 8.38 10.49
CA ALA A 619 -36.24 8.26 10.70
C ALA A 619 -37.05 9.10 9.70
N THR A 620 -36.63 10.35 9.42
CA THR A 620 -37.31 11.16 8.39
C THR A 620 -37.21 10.56 6.99
N TYR A 621 -36.10 9.89 6.68
CA TYR A 621 -35.93 9.19 5.42
C TYR A 621 -36.82 7.94 5.35
N VAL A 622 -36.81 7.10 6.38
CA VAL A 622 -37.66 5.89 6.47
C VAL A 622 -39.14 6.24 6.33
N ALA A 623 -39.60 7.32 6.96
CA ALA A 623 -41.00 7.77 6.88
C ALA A 623 -41.42 8.26 5.48
N THR A 624 -40.46 8.60 4.61
CA THR A 624 -40.74 9.18 3.28
C THR A 624 -40.32 8.30 2.11
N CYS A 625 -39.53 7.25 2.35
CA CYS A 625 -39.02 6.38 1.30
C CYS A 625 -40.02 5.27 0.93
N ALA A 626 -40.23 5.07 -0.37
CA ALA A 626 -41.13 4.05 -0.89
C ALA A 626 -40.45 2.73 -1.30
N ALA A 627 -39.11 2.69 -1.31
CA ALA A 627 -38.33 1.55 -1.81
C ALA A 627 -37.57 0.78 -0.73
N LEU A 628 -37.28 1.41 0.42
CA LEU A 628 -36.41 0.82 1.44
C LEU A 628 -37.08 -0.37 2.11
N ALA A 629 -36.46 -1.54 1.98
CA ALA A 629 -36.96 -2.81 2.52
C ALA A 629 -36.09 -3.35 3.66
N SER A 630 -34.81 -2.98 3.73
CA SER A 630 -33.86 -3.44 4.75
C SER A 630 -32.98 -2.30 5.28
N LEU A 631 -32.88 -2.20 6.60
CA LEU A 631 -32.06 -1.18 7.29
C LEU A 631 -31.30 -1.80 8.46
N ASN A 632 -29.97 -1.63 8.48
CA ASN A 632 -29.11 -2.07 9.58
C ASN A 632 -28.45 -0.88 10.29
N LEU A 633 -28.79 -0.66 11.57
CA LEU A 633 -28.27 0.40 12.44
C LEU A 633 -27.63 -0.15 13.72
N GLU A 634 -27.17 -1.38 13.71
CA GLU A 634 -26.48 -2.00 14.85
C GLU A 634 -25.33 -1.15 15.41
N TYR A 635 -25.13 -1.14 16.72
CA TYR A 635 -23.97 -0.52 17.39
C TYR A 635 -23.76 0.97 17.09
N ASN A 636 -24.80 1.80 17.17
CA ASN A 636 -24.73 3.20 16.69
C ASN A 636 -24.91 4.29 17.74
N CYS A 637 -24.89 3.96 19.03
CA CYS A 637 -25.04 4.94 20.11
C CYS A 637 -26.33 5.78 19.98
N ILE A 638 -27.43 5.15 19.56
CA ILE A 638 -28.76 5.73 19.43
C ILE A 638 -29.41 5.78 20.82
N ASP A 639 -29.65 6.97 21.32
CA ASP A 639 -30.31 7.18 22.62
C ASP A 639 -31.84 6.94 22.53
N PRO A 640 -32.57 6.99 23.66
CA PRO A 640 -34.02 6.82 23.68
C PRO A 640 -34.77 7.80 22.75
N GLU A 641 -34.30 9.05 22.62
CA GLU A 641 -34.92 10.03 21.73
C GLU A 641 -34.79 9.67 20.25
N GLY A 642 -33.61 9.21 19.82
CA GLY A 642 -33.36 8.73 18.46
C GLY A 642 -34.18 7.47 18.14
N ALA A 643 -34.30 6.56 19.10
CA ALA A 643 -35.14 5.38 18.99
C ALA A 643 -36.65 5.72 18.92
N MET A 644 -37.12 6.74 19.67
CA MET A 644 -38.49 7.25 19.54
C MET A 644 -38.77 7.81 18.14
N ALA A 645 -37.82 8.56 17.56
CA ALA A 645 -37.98 9.08 16.20
C ALA A 645 -38.12 7.94 15.16
N LEU A 646 -37.31 6.88 15.29
CA LEU A 646 -37.43 5.70 14.44
C LEU A 646 -38.78 4.97 14.65
N ALA A 647 -39.28 4.91 15.88
CA ALA A 647 -40.61 4.36 16.17
C ALA A 647 -41.73 5.18 15.50
N ASP A 648 -41.66 6.50 15.56
CA ASP A 648 -42.63 7.37 14.89
C ASP A 648 -42.62 7.13 13.37
N ALA A 649 -41.44 6.99 12.76
CA ALA A 649 -41.32 6.65 11.35
C ALA A 649 -41.94 5.28 11.00
N LEU A 650 -41.74 4.27 11.85
CA LEU A 650 -42.35 2.94 11.68
C LEU A 650 -43.88 2.95 11.79
N SER A 651 -44.44 3.89 12.56
CA SER A 651 -45.90 4.03 12.69
C SER A 651 -46.56 4.59 11.41
N GLY A 652 -45.78 5.29 10.56
CA GLY A 652 -46.21 5.92 9.30
C GLY A 652 -46.31 5.00 8.08
N ASP A 653 -46.30 3.67 8.30
CA ASP A 653 -46.41 2.61 7.28
C ASP A 653 -45.31 2.61 6.19
N PRO A 654 -44.01 2.55 6.57
CA PRO A 654 -42.91 2.47 5.62
C PRO A 654 -42.86 1.09 4.94
N THR A 655 -42.25 1.00 3.75
CA THR A 655 -42.00 -0.28 3.04
C THR A 655 -40.95 -1.17 3.70
N LEU A 656 -40.46 -0.78 4.87
CA LEU A 656 -39.38 -1.44 5.59
C LEU A 656 -39.85 -2.79 6.14
N THR A 657 -39.20 -3.87 5.68
CA THR A 657 -39.53 -5.25 6.07
C THR A 657 -38.52 -5.84 7.06
N LYS A 658 -37.29 -5.31 7.09
CA LYS A 658 -36.21 -5.75 7.98
C LYS A 658 -35.55 -4.55 8.65
N LEU A 659 -35.45 -4.59 9.98
CA LEU A 659 -34.80 -3.56 10.79
C LEU A 659 -33.88 -4.21 11.82
N ASN A 660 -32.62 -3.81 11.83
CA ASN A 660 -31.67 -4.15 12.91
C ASN A 660 -31.34 -2.91 13.74
N LEU A 661 -31.65 -3.00 15.03
CA LEU A 661 -31.42 -2.00 16.08
C LEU A 661 -30.72 -2.66 17.28
N SER A 662 -29.87 -3.64 17.07
CA SER A 662 -29.07 -4.21 18.17
C SER A 662 -28.08 -3.19 18.72
N GLU A 663 -27.83 -3.27 20.03
CA GLU A 663 -26.79 -2.51 20.73
C GLU A 663 -26.85 -0.98 20.49
N MET A 664 -28.03 -0.37 20.71
CA MET A 664 -28.24 1.07 20.52
C MET A 664 -27.59 1.94 21.60
N ASN A 665 -27.41 1.45 22.83
CA ASN A 665 -27.14 2.32 24.00
C ASN A 665 -25.74 2.97 23.99
N ARG A 666 -25.69 4.30 24.15
CA ARG A 666 -24.47 5.13 24.13
C ARG A 666 -23.70 5.16 25.45
N SER A 667 -24.40 5.14 26.59
CA SER A 667 -23.80 5.31 27.92
C SER A 667 -24.46 4.39 28.95
N PRO A 668 -23.82 4.09 30.10
CA PRO A 668 -24.43 3.32 31.17
C PRO A 668 -25.73 3.94 31.74
N GLU A 669 -25.90 5.26 31.64
CA GLU A 669 -27.06 6.00 32.17
C GLU A 669 -28.30 5.83 31.29
N ASP A 670 -28.11 5.76 29.97
CA ASP A 670 -29.19 5.51 28.99
C ASP A 670 -29.71 4.07 29.03
N ARG A 671 -28.95 3.14 29.64
CA ARG A 671 -29.29 1.71 29.67
C ARG A 671 -30.58 1.40 30.45
N ASP A 672 -31.01 2.29 31.34
CA ASP A 672 -32.20 2.10 32.17
C ASP A 672 -33.41 2.89 31.65
N ASP A 673 -33.24 3.78 30.65
CA ASP A 673 -34.35 4.46 29.98
C ASP A 673 -34.89 3.61 28.82
N MET A 674 -36.08 3.05 29.04
CA MET A 674 -36.78 2.20 28.08
C MET A 674 -37.70 2.96 27.11
N GLY A 675 -37.68 4.30 27.14
CA GLY A 675 -38.59 5.14 26.35
C GLY A 675 -38.57 4.81 24.85
N GLY A 676 -37.39 4.60 24.27
CA GLY A 676 -37.23 4.21 22.87
C GLY A 676 -37.85 2.85 22.53
N ILE A 677 -37.60 1.83 23.36
CA ILE A 677 -38.13 0.47 23.16
C ILE A 677 -39.65 0.42 23.34
N LEU A 678 -40.20 1.18 24.30
CA LEU A 678 -41.64 1.32 24.49
C LEU A 678 -42.32 2.00 23.30
N ALA A 679 -41.68 3.02 22.71
CA ALA A 679 -42.16 3.66 21.49
C ALA A 679 -42.15 2.68 20.30
N ILE A 680 -41.06 1.92 20.10
CA ILE A 680 -40.99 0.88 19.06
C ILE A 680 -42.10 -0.15 19.26
N SER A 681 -42.33 -0.60 20.51
CA SER A 681 -43.44 -1.51 20.84
C SER A 681 -44.81 -0.93 20.45
N SER A 682 -45.02 0.38 20.67
CA SER A 682 -46.25 1.05 20.27
C SER A 682 -46.40 1.10 18.74
N ALA A 683 -45.34 1.46 18.03
CA ALA A 683 -45.33 1.53 16.56
C ALA A 683 -45.57 0.16 15.90
N LEU A 684 -45.05 -0.92 16.48
CA LEU A 684 -45.30 -2.28 16.00
C LEU A 684 -46.78 -2.67 16.04
N LYS A 685 -47.61 -2.09 16.91
CA LYS A 685 -49.05 -2.41 16.94
C LYS A 685 -49.76 -1.97 15.66
N THR A 686 -49.28 -0.90 15.04
CA THR A 686 -49.89 -0.32 13.83
C THR A 686 -49.13 -0.70 12.56
N ASN A 687 -47.81 -0.96 12.63
CA ASN A 687 -46.99 -1.31 11.49
C ASN A 687 -47.41 -2.66 10.85
N ARG A 688 -47.60 -2.67 9.52
CA ARG A 688 -48.06 -3.86 8.77
C ARG A 688 -47.07 -4.37 7.73
N HIS A 689 -45.82 -3.91 7.73
CA HIS A 689 -44.81 -4.32 6.74
C HIS A 689 -43.57 -4.98 7.36
N LEU A 690 -43.22 -4.64 8.61
CA LEU A 690 -42.02 -5.17 9.26
C LEU A 690 -42.20 -6.65 9.57
N THR A 691 -41.33 -7.48 8.98
CA THR A 691 -41.33 -8.94 9.15
C THR A 691 -40.16 -9.43 9.99
N TYR A 692 -39.09 -8.65 10.10
CA TYR A 692 -37.89 -8.96 10.87
C TYR A 692 -37.48 -7.75 11.71
N LEU A 693 -37.31 -7.96 13.01
CA LEU A 693 -36.80 -6.96 13.94
C LEU A 693 -35.72 -7.57 14.83
N ASN A 694 -34.55 -6.94 14.88
CA ASN A 694 -33.51 -7.30 15.83
C ASN A 694 -33.36 -6.19 16.88
N LEU A 695 -33.55 -6.56 18.15
CA LEU A 695 -33.40 -5.71 19.34
C LEU A 695 -32.48 -6.37 20.38
N SER A 696 -31.56 -7.25 19.95
CA SER A 696 -30.63 -7.89 20.84
C SER A 696 -29.68 -6.89 21.52
N THR A 697 -29.19 -7.25 22.70
CA THR A 697 -28.16 -6.47 23.41
C THR A 697 -28.56 -5.01 23.69
N ASN A 698 -29.86 -4.74 23.90
CA ASN A 698 -30.40 -3.40 24.19
C ASN A 698 -30.75 -3.18 25.67
N ASN A 699 -30.39 -4.12 26.53
CA ASN A 699 -30.66 -4.04 27.97
C ASN A 699 -32.15 -4.00 28.33
N ILE A 700 -33.02 -4.55 27.49
CA ILE A 700 -34.48 -4.47 27.64
C ILE A 700 -34.91 -5.11 28.97
N ASP A 701 -35.57 -4.33 29.82
CA ASP A 701 -36.11 -4.77 31.11
C ASP A 701 -37.42 -5.57 30.94
N VAL A 702 -37.89 -6.19 32.03
CA VAL A 702 -39.13 -6.99 32.04
C VAL A 702 -40.35 -6.18 31.59
N ARG A 703 -40.40 -4.87 31.92
CA ARG A 703 -41.52 -3.98 31.59
C ARG A 703 -41.59 -3.70 30.08
N ALA A 704 -40.46 -3.33 29.48
CA ALA A 704 -40.32 -3.10 28.05
C ALA A 704 -40.49 -4.40 27.26
N GLY A 705 -39.96 -5.52 27.77
CA GLY A 705 -40.18 -6.86 27.22
C GLY A 705 -41.66 -7.25 27.18
N THR A 706 -42.41 -6.96 28.24
CA THR A 706 -43.86 -7.19 28.30
C THR A 706 -44.61 -6.33 27.27
N ALA A 707 -44.20 -5.07 27.09
CA ALA A 707 -44.79 -4.20 26.08
C ALA A 707 -44.52 -4.69 24.65
N LEU A 708 -43.31 -5.16 24.36
CA LEU A 708 -42.94 -5.79 23.08
C LEU A 708 -43.78 -7.05 22.84
N ALA A 709 -43.86 -7.96 23.81
CA ALA A 709 -44.66 -9.18 23.69
C ALA A 709 -46.14 -8.87 23.39
N GLY A 710 -46.71 -7.88 24.08
CA GLY A 710 -48.08 -7.41 23.82
C GLY A 710 -48.26 -6.78 22.44
N ALA A 711 -47.24 -6.12 21.89
CA ALA A 711 -47.27 -5.58 20.54
C ALA A 711 -47.17 -6.68 19.47
N VAL A 712 -46.26 -7.63 19.64
CA VAL A 712 -46.07 -8.78 18.73
C VAL A 712 -47.31 -9.67 18.70
N ALA A 713 -47.97 -9.89 19.84
CA ALA A 713 -49.20 -10.68 19.90
C ALA A 713 -50.35 -10.11 19.04
N ILE A 714 -50.33 -8.80 18.77
CA ILE A 714 -51.33 -8.10 17.96
C ILE A 714 -50.80 -7.87 16.52
N ASN A 715 -49.48 -7.75 16.34
CA ASN A 715 -48.84 -7.63 15.04
C ASN A 715 -48.85 -8.98 14.31
N GLY A 716 -49.76 -9.13 13.36
CA GLY A 716 -49.89 -10.36 12.56
C GLY A 716 -48.92 -10.49 11.38
N VAL A 717 -47.93 -9.59 11.24
CA VAL A 717 -47.02 -9.54 10.07
C VAL A 717 -45.58 -9.87 10.46
N LEU A 718 -45.16 -9.52 11.67
CA LEU A 718 -43.82 -9.76 12.19
C LEU A 718 -43.58 -11.26 12.33
N LYS A 719 -42.55 -11.77 11.65
CA LYS A 719 -42.22 -13.20 11.59
C LYS A 719 -41.03 -13.57 12.46
N HIS A 720 -40.16 -12.61 12.74
CA HIS A 720 -38.94 -12.82 13.50
C HIS A 720 -38.64 -11.62 14.39
N VAL A 721 -38.41 -11.89 15.66
CA VAL A 721 -37.94 -10.91 16.64
C VAL A 721 -36.75 -11.49 17.38
N ASP A 722 -35.59 -10.86 17.27
CA ASP A 722 -34.42 -11.22 18.06
C ASP A 722 -34.36 -10.35 19.33
N LEU A 723 -34.47 -11.01 20.49
CA LEU A 723 -34.40 -10.40 21.82
C LEU A 723 -33.23 -10.97 22.65
N THR A 724 -32.27 -11.64 22.03
CA THR A 724 -31.12 -12.22 22.72
C THR A 724 -30.33 -11.17 23.50
N SER A 725 -29.65 -11.59 24.58
CA SER A 725 -28.80 -10.71 25.39
C SER A 725 -29.52 -9.49 25.99
N ASN A 726 -30.78 -9.66 26.44
CA ASN A 726 -31.58 -8.65 27.16
C ASN A 726 -31.94 -9.08 28.60
N ARG A 727 -32.40 -8.16 29.45
CA ARG A 727 -32.75 -8.40 30.87
C ARG A 727 -34.22 -8.80 31.10
N LEU A 728 -34.71 -9.74 30.28
CA LEU A 728 -36.14 -10.13 30.27
C LEU A 728 -36.57 -11.02 31.44
N CYS A 729 -35.64 -11.60 32.20
CA CYS A 729 -35.91 -12.53 33.29
C CYS A 729 -35.65 -11.97 34.70
N GLY A 730 -35.37 -10.66 34.84
CA GLY A 730 -35.24 -10.00 36.15
C GLY A 730 -34.00 -10.37 36.97
N ILE A 731 -33.07 -11.17 36.44
CA ILE A 731 -31.80 -11.52 37.10
C ILE A 731 -30.68 -10.66 36.48
N SER A 732 -30.06 -9.79 37.28
CA SER A 732 -28.87 -9.03 36.88
C SER A 732 -27.70 -9.98 36.65
N SER A 733 -27.09 -9.91 35.47
CA SER A 733 -26.00 -10.78 35.03
C SER A 733 -24.71 -10.54 35.83
N HIS A 734 -24.46 -11.37 36.84
CA HIS A 734 -23.11 -11.67 37.36
C HIS A 734 -22.82 -13.18 37.40
N ALA A 735 -23.61 -14.00 36.70
CA ALA A 735 -23.34 -15.44 36.55
C ALA A 735 -23.40 -15.82 35.07
N GLY A 736 -22.42 -16.63 34.67
CA GLY A 736 -22.03 -16.87 33.28
C GLY A 736 -23.10 -17.45 32.36
N ARG A 737 -22.83 -17.23 31.05
CA ARG A 737 -23.35 -17.93 29.86
C ARG A 737 -24.50 -18.92 30.13
N GLN A 738 -25.74 -18.45 30.00
CA GLN A 738 -26.83 -19.17 29.35
C GLN A 738 -28.07 -18.27 29.24
N SER A 739 -28.15 -17.46 28.18
CA SER A 739 -29.42 -16.88 27.74
C SER A 739 -30.01 -17.78 26.64
N ARG A 740 -31.05 -18.55 27.01
CA ARG A 740 -31.84 -19.37 26.07
C ARG A 740 -32.49 -18.47 25.02
N LYS A 741 -32.43 -18.90 23.75
CA LYS A 741 -33.24 -18.35 22.64
C LYS A 741 -34.72 -18.37 23.05
N ILE A 742 -35.35 -17.20 23.07
CA ILE A 742 -36.79 -17.10 22.89
C ILE A 742 -36.98 -16.81 21.40
N VAL A 743 -37.55 -17.78 20.67
CA VAL A 743 -37.89 -17.69 19.24
C VAL A 743 -39.27 -17.08 19.10
#